data_AF-A0A8J3V8Z6-F1
#
_entry.id   AF-A0A8J3V8Z6-F1
#
_cell.length_a   1.000
_cell.length_b   1.000
_cell.length_c   1.000
_cell.angle_alpha   90.00
_cell.angle_beta   90.00
_cell.angle_gamma   90.00
#
_symmetry.space_group_name_H-M   'P 1'
#
loop_
_entity.id
_entity.type
_entity.pdbx_description
1 polymer ?
#
loop_
_entity_poly.entity_id
_entity_poly.type
_entity_poly.pdbx_seq_one_letter_code
_entity_poly.pdbx_strand_id
1 'polypeptide(L)'
;MPRISVIVPIYDVELYLPACLESVAAQTWEDIDVVMVDDGSPDSSAEIAGRFAARDGRFRLIRQANLGLGAARDRGVRHATGDFLAFLDSDDLLPPYALEHMLASLLESGSDLATGNVGRYDGRRVRQSAMHRAVFAGPAVTTHVRRTAVLMRDRQVTNKLWRRSFWDAHGFSFPHGVLYEDMLVALRGHALAGSVDVLPTQVYLWRERAAGSRSITQEKTGVRHLTDRFAAVWSVREFLEAEGLGDHIPAWDHAVLDSDLTNFVGVLDQASEAYRGRFLDLAGEYLARVPPAVLDGLPAIKRLEWHLVRHRRTADLLEVVTWDRQAAPGERLVRRLGRSYLATPLLERLPAALSRTADTLHHRIDEIGWRDGRLVVEGRATPRHLRPTRRLHQQVFASLVHEESGRRVRVGASVRRAKVSRGGQDGREDWGGFRLTIDPRRLGAASDEGLWHVEMRLLHRGTVVRGPLADPGAARSVQVGARQAGRGRYVVPLFTEAGVLALRVNGERARVVRQNLWGGRLRLEGEIEGCGREPVLRVTRRPGGVPLLYPIRTDGRVFTADIDLRDILPTRRTSVTEQGVPDRPAEWMVEVRSADGVVTPVTFAEDLPAGRHGLAGREIVVFRDHGGGLVLRDQPAAAFVDLAEWLPGGELLIEGGFAEPYEPDALVVRARDGRLERTAPVEGTGAGFRARLLPEAVGSPLGRLPLPRGRYGLALRVRGSDRDLPVEFAPGCALVHETARRTFTLDGDRTGHAVLAVSGDLSGDERGARAQRTLRKESYPALRERALLPAVLFDCDDGTAFSDSPRAIYEELRRRGTELTVLWNVRDGQVALPGDVEAVRTHGREYYEALARCRYVVTNDHLPPWFERRPGQTVLQTWHGSPLKKIGHDAAVRHGRLSRQVAQWSHLLSAGPWWTPLLREAFGFHGEIVETGLPRNDVLRAPGHEAAAARVRRTLGIPDGWRLVLYAPEGEETLDLERLVAALRDDRVLLARRADQGGSAPPGVLDVSAFPDDHELYLAADALVTDCSRAMFDFAVTGRPILFHVDVPPAGLYLDFRAEAPGPWVRSADEVAEAIRDLGEVAEKYAGLGDAFVARHCPLDDGRAAARVADRLFA
;
A
#
# COMPACT_ATOMS: atom_id res chain seq x y z
N MET A 1 -15.15 20.38 30.43
CA MET A 1 -14.49 19.12 30.02
C MET A 1 -13.00 19.39 29.99
N PRO A 2 -12.11 18.39 30.12
CA PRO A 2 -10.66 18.63 30.06
C PRO A 2 -10.22 19.07 28.66
N ARG A 3 -9.36 20.09 28.59
CA ARG A 3 -8.87 20.65 27.32
C ARG A 3 -7.50 20.09 26.94
N ILE A 4 -7.28 19.80 25.65
CA ILE A 4 -5.98 19.31 25.15
C ILE A 4 -5.28 20.41 24.36
N SER A 5 -4.03 20.74 24.69
CA SER A 5 -3.19 21.57 23.82
C SER A 5 -2.34 20.72 22.89
N VAL A 6 -2.49 20.92 21.57
CA VAL A 6 -1.71 20.28 20.52
C VAL A 6 -0.62 21.24 20.05
N ILE A 7 0.65 20.88 20.25
CA ILE A 7 1.80 21.69 19.85
C ILE A 7 2.30 21.21 18.49
N VAL A 8 2.31 22.11 17.50
CA VAL A 8 2.74 21.84 16.12
C VAL A 8 3.93 22.74 15.75
N PRO A 9 5.18 22.26 15.82
CA PRO A 9 6.34 23.00 15.33
C PRO A 9 6.41 22.95 13.79
N ILE A 10 6.68 24.09 13.17
CA ILE A 10 6.61 24.29 11.71
C ILE A 10 7.94 24.88 11.23
N TYR A 11 8.57 24.22 10.26
CA TYR A 11 9.73 24.72 9.53
C TYR A 11 9.87 23.99 8.18
N ASP A 12 9.81 24.72 7.06
CA ASP A 12 10.09 24.22 5.70
C ASP A 12 9.26 22.96 5.34
N VAL A 13 7.94 23.10 5.33
CA VAL A 13 6.98 21.98 5.32
C VAL A 13 5.66 22.30 4.59
N GLU A 14 5.65 23.28 3.69
CA GLU A 14 4.43 23.77 3.02
C GLU A 14 3.63 22.67 2.29
N LEU A 15 4.32 21.67 1.75
CA LEU A 15 3.72 20.55 1.02
C LEU A 15 2.89 19.60 1.91
N TYR A 16 3.19 19.53 3.20
CA TYR A 16 2.59 18.53 4.11
C TYR A 16 1.70 19.16 5.19
N LEU A 17 1.93 20.44 5.49
CA LEU A 17 1.24 21.17 6.54
C LEU A 17 -0.30 21.18 6.40
N PRO A 18 -0.91 21.34 5.21
CA PRO A 18 -2.37 21.34 5.09
C PRO A 18 -3.00 20.05 5.62
N ALA A 19 -2.54 18.89 5.16
CA ALA A 19 -3.02 17.59 5.64
C ALA A 19 -2.80 17.40 7.15
N CYS A 20 -1.66 17.87 7.68
CA CYS A 20 -1.37 17.83 9.12
C CYS A 20 -2.44 18.58 9.92
N LEU A 21 -2.69 19.85 9.58
CA LEU A 21 -3.65 20.70 10.27
C LEU A 21 -5.10 20.23 10.07
N GLU A 22 -5.45 19.70 8.90
CA GLU A 22 -6.74 19.05 8.66
C GLU A 22 -6.95 17.84 9.58
N SER A 23 -5.92 17.02 9.80
CA SER A 23 -6.01 15.85 10.68
C SER A 23 -6.27 16.23 12.14
N VAL A 24 -5.75 17.38 12.59
CA VAL A 24 -6.04 17.94 13.93
C VAL A 24 -7.44 18.55 13.97
N ALA A 25 -7.84 19.28 12.92
CA ALA A 25 -9.16 19.89 12.84
C ALA A 25 -10.29 18.84 12.85
N ALA A 26 -10.02 17.64 12.32
CA ALA A 26 -10.91 16.50 12.24
C ALA A 26 -10.91 15.59 13.48
N GLN A 27 -10.25 15.97 14.58
CA GLN A 27 -10.29 15.19 15.83
C GLN A 27 -11.71 15.12 16.41
N THR A 28 -12.10 13.94 16.91
CA THR A 28 -13.42 13.70 17.52
C THR A 28 -13.56 14.37 18.89
N TRP A 29 -12.45 14.63 19.58
CA TRP A 29 -12.45 15.50 20.76
C TRP A 29 -12.29 16.96 20.34
N GLU A 30 -13.35 17.76 20.52
CA GLU A 30 -13.38 19.14 20.00
C GLU A 30 -12.74 20.19 20.92
N ASP A 31 -12.65 19.91 22.23
CA ASP A 31 -12.10 20.83 23.23
C ASP A 31 -10.56 20.81 23.20
N ILE A 32 -10.03 21.41 22.12
CA ILE A 32 -8.60 21.50 21.82
C ILE A 32 -8.11 22.95 21.68
N ASP A 33 -6.82 23.15 21.92
CA ASP A 33 -6.06 24.37 21.67
C ASP A 33 -4.85 24.00 20.80
N VAL A 34 -4.78 24.48 19.56
CA VAL A 34 -3.71 24.13 18.63
C VAL A 34 -2.71 25.28 18.57
N VAL A 35 -1.51 25.04 19.10
CA VAL A 35 -0.42 26.01 19.14
C VAL A 35 0.59 25.68 18.03
N MET A 36 0.44 26.39 16.90
CA MET A 36 1.34 26.30 15.76
C MET A 36 2.53 27.24 15.97
N VAL A 37 3.74 26.71 15.99
CA VAL A 37 4.97 27.49 16.17
C VAL A 37 5.80 27.46 14.89
N ASP A 38 5.71 28.53 14.10
CA ASP A 38 6.57 28.77 12.94
C ASP A 38 7.97 29.19 13.41
N ASP A 39 8.94 28.31 13.18
CA ASP A 39 10.35 28.47 13.56
C ASP A 39 11.14 29.19 12.47
N GLY A 40 10.54 30.22 11.86
CA GLY A 40 11.18 31.03 10.82
C GLY A 40 11.27 30.31 9.48
N SER A 41 10.16 29.71 9.03
CA SER A 41 10.11 28.97 7.76
C SER A 41 10.46 29.87 6.56
N PRO A 42 11.29 29.39 5.61
CA PRO A 42 11.64 30.13 4.40
C PRO A 42 10.59 30.00 3.28
N ASP A 43 9.62 29.11 3.44
CA ASP A 43 8.57 28.76 2.48
C ASP A 43 7.19 29.35 2.88
N SER A 44 6.11 28.89 2.23
CA SER A 44 4.75 29.40 2.46
C SER A 44 4.10 28.84 3.74
N SER A 45 4.82 28.09 4.58
CA SER A 45 4.26 27.40 5.75
C SER A 45 3.58 28.37 6.74
N ALA A 46 4.18 29.54 6.97
CA ALA A 46 3.63 30.55 7.87
C ALA A 46 2.29 31.11 7.37
N GLU A 47 2.15 31.30 6.04
CA GLU A 47 0.90 31.74 5.42
C GLU A 47 -0.19 30.68 5.54
N ILE A 48 0.15 29.41 5.26
CA ILE A 48 -0.76 28.27 5.41
C ILE A 48 -1.29 28.20 6.85
N ALA A 49 -0.41 28.23 7.85
CA ALA A 49 -0.79 28.22 9.25
C ALA A 49 -1.66 29.44 9.63
N GLY A 50 -1.35 30.62 9.09
CA GLY A 50 -2.14 31.84 9.27
C GLY A 50 -3.58 31.71 8.76
N ARG A 51 -3.76 31.11 7.56
CA ARG A 51 -5.09 30.84 6.99
C ARG A 51 -5.91 29.87 7.84
N PHE A 52 -5.27 28.84 8.41
CA PHE A 52 -5.94 27.92 9.33
C PHE A 52 -6.39 28.61 10.63
N ALA A 53 -5.52 29.43 11.23
CA ALA A 53 -5.85 30.20 12.43
C ALA A 53 -6.99 31.20 12.20
N ALA A 54 -7.08 31.79 11.00
CA ALA A 54 -8.18 32.68 10.63
C ALA A 54 -9.52 31.93 10.45
N ARG A 55 -9.48 30.67 10.00
CA ARG A 55 -10.67 29.85 9.71
C ARG A 55 -11.20 29.10 10.94
N ASP A 56 -10.33 28.64 11.83
CA ASP A 56 -10.70 27.84 12.99
C ASP A 56 -10.07 28.44 14.26
N GLY A 57 -10.93 29.05 15.10
CA GLY A 57 -10.50 29.76 16.32
C GLY A 57 -9.84 28.89 17.39
N ARG A 58 -9.79 27.57 17.20
CA ARG A 58 -8.99 26.65 18.04
C ARG A 58 -7.50 26.73 17.71
N PHE A 59 -7.12 27.29 16.56
CA PHE A 59 -5.74 27.33 16.06
C PHE A 59 -5.12 28.71 16.29
N ARG A 60 -3.87 28.72 16.76
CA ARG A 60 -3.09 29.94 16.99
C ARG A 60 -1.68 29.79 16.45
N LEU A 61 -1.27 30.76 15.64
CA LEU A 61 0.08 30.87 15.10
C LEU A 61 0.97 31.73 15.99
N ILE A 62 2.15 31.21 16.30
CA ILE A 62 3.25 31.90 16.97
C ILE A 62 4.45 31.87 16.02
N ARG A 63 5.13 32.99 15.85
CA ARG A 63 6.32 33.08 14.99
C ARG A 63 7.57 33.35 15.83
N GLN A 64 8.68 32.73 15.45
CA GLN A 64 9.99 32.98 16.01
C GLN A 64 11.08 32.86 14.95
N ALA A 65 12.31 33.27 15.28
CA ALA A 65 13.47 32.93 14.47
C ALA A 65 13.79 31.43 14.58
N ASN A 66 14.46 30.85 13.59
CA ASN A 66 14.85 29.43 13.59
C ASN A 66 15.80 29.13 14.76
N LEU A 67 15.26 28.45 15.78
CA LEU A 67 15.99 27.99 16.98
C LEU A 67 16.01 26.46 17.10
N GLY A 68 15.40 25.76 16.14
CA GLY A 68 15.32 24.31 16.07
C GLY A 68 14.05 23.74 16.72
N LEU A 69 13.76 22.49 16.34
CA LEU A 69 12.54 21.75 16.69
C LEU A 69 12.24 21.71 18.19
N GLY A 70 13.25 21.44 19.03
CA GLY A 70 13.09 21.42 20.49
C GLY A 70 12.66 22.78 21.07
N ALA A 71 13.28 23.88 20.61
CA ALA A 71 12.96 25.22 21.06
C ALA A 71 11.53 25.64 20.64
N ALA A 72 11.11 25.26 19.43
CA ALA A 72 9.75 25.48 18.94
C ALA A 72 8.71 24.73 19.80
N ARG A 73 8.98 23.47 20.18
CA ARG A 73 8.09 22.71 21.09
C ARG A 73 7.99 23.35 22.48
N ASP A 74 9.12 23.75 23.09
CA ASP A 74 9.12 24.44 24.39
C ASP A 74 8.39 25.79 24.33
N ARG A 75 8.50 26.50 23.21
CA ARG A 75 7.72 27.73 22.97
C ARG A 75 6.23 27.43 22.93
N GLY A 76 5.84 26.36 22.26
CA GLY A 76 4.46 25.88 22.19
C GLY A 76 3.90 25.54 23.56
N VAL A 77 4.63 24.76 24.36
CA VAL A 77 4.22 24.38 25.75
C VAL A 77 3.99 25.61 26.62
N ARG A 78 4.84 26.64 26.52
CA ARG A 78 4.65 27.90 27.26
C ARG A 78 3.36 28.64 26.92
N HIS A 79 2.83 28.45 25.72
CA HIS A 79 1.58 29.10 25.28
C HIS A 79 0.36 28.17 25.41
N ALA A 80 0.57 26.88 25.66
CA ALA A 80 -0.50 25.91 25.83
C ALA A 80 -1.43 26.28 27.01
N THR A 81 -2.73 26.10 26.83
CA THR A 81 -3.75 26.34 27.87
C THR A 81 -4.47 25.08 28.35
N GLY A 82 -4.25 23.94 27.71
CA GLY A 82 -4.92 22.68 28.05
C GLY A 82 -4.43 22.04 29.35
N ASP A 83 -5.26 21.17 29.92
CA ASP A 83 -4.95 20.28 31.05
C ASP A 83 -4.05 19.11 30.61
N PHE A 84 -4.04 18.84 29.31
CA PHE A 84 -3.22 17.81 28.67
C PHE A 84 -2.42 18.39 27.51
N LEU A 85 -1.25 17.83 27.25
CA LEU A 85 -0.34 18.22 26.17
C LEU A 85 -0.17 17.06 25.17
N ALA A 86 -0.23 17.39 23.88
CA ALA A 86 0.09 16.50 22.77
C ALA A 86 1.06 17.19 21.80
N PHE A 87 1.94 16.42 21.17
CA PHE A 87 2.92 16.92 20.20
C PHE A 87 2.67 16.29 18.84
N LEU A 88 2.70 17.09 17.77
CA LEU A 88 2.52 16.62 16.40
C LEU A 88 3.54 17.27 15.47
N ASP A 89 4.34 16.47 14.78
CA ASP A 89 5.24 17.00 13.76
C ASP A 89 4.44 17.44 12.52
N SER A 90 4.84 18.55 11.91
CA SER A 90 4.07 19.28 10.88
C SER A 90 3.93 18.55 9.54
N ASP A 91 4.61 17.43 9.35
CA ASP A 91 4.47 16.54 8.20
C ASP A 91 3.71 15.25 8.48
N ASP A 92 3.36 15.01 9.74
CA ASP A 92 2.67 13.80 10.20
C ASP A 92 1.16 14.04 10.37
N LEU A 93 0.42 12.97 10.66
CA LEU A 93 -1.05 13.02 10.79
C LEU A 93 -1.52 12.35 12.09
N LEU A 94 -2.63 12.85 12.63
CA LEU A 94 -3.39 12.16 13.67
C LEU A 94 -4.59 11.41 13.08
N PRO A 95 -4.82 10.13 13.44
CA PRO A 95 -6.12 9.51 13.26
C PRO A 95 -7.21 10.34 13.97
N PRO A 96 -8.43 10.47 13.42
CA PRO A 96 -9.49 11.32 13.99
C PRO A 96 -9.82 11.06 15.46
N TYR A 97 -9.59 9.84 15.94
CA TYR A 97 -9.90 9.40 17.30
C TYR A 97 -8.73 9.48 18.28
N ALA A 98 -7.55 9.89 17.82
CA ALA A 98 -6.30 9.71 18.57
C ALA A 98 -6.31 10.43 19.92
N LEU A 99 -6.70 11.71 19.93
CA LEU A 99 -6.72 12.52 21.15
C LEU A 99 -7.80 12.04 22.13
N GLU A 100 -9.01 11.78 21.63
CA GLU A 100 -10.10 11.25 22.45
C GLU A 100 -9.72 9.91 23.09
N HIS A 101 -9.08 9.03 22.32
CA HIS A 101 -8.71 7.69 22.79
C HIS A 101 -7.69 7.70 23.92
N MET A 102 -6.65 8.53 23.78
CA MET A 102 -5.66 8.70 24.83
C MET A 102 -6.26 9.40 26.06
N LEU A 103 -7.12 10.40 25.85
CA LEU A 103 -7.77 11.14 26.94
C LEU A 103 -8.70 10.23 27.74
N ALA A 104 -9.55 9.45 27.08
CA ALA A 104 -10.47 8.52 27.74
C ALA A 104 -9.72 7.54 28.66
N SER A 105 -8.58 7.01 28.20
CA SER A 105 -7.72 6.15 29.02
C SER A 105 -7.21 6.88 30.27
N LEU A 106 -6.68 8.09 30.12
CA LEU A 106 -6.12 8.86 31.25
C LEU A 106 -7.18 9.29 32.28
N LEU A 107 -8.42 9.53 31.83
CA LEU A 107 -9.53 9.85 32.73
C LEU A 107 -10.00 8.61 33.51
N GLU A 108 -9.99 7.43 32.89
CA GLU A 108 -10.39 6.17 33.52
C GLU A 108 -9.31 5.63 34.47
N SER A 109 -8.03 5.72 34.09
CA SER A 109 -6.91 5.17 34.85
C SER A 109 -6.33 6.11 35.90
N GLY A 110 -6.43 7.43 35.69
CA GLY A 110 -5.71 8.42 36.48
C GLY A 110 -4.21 8.50 36.19
N SER A 111 -3.69 7.80 35.19
CA SER A 111 -2.27 7.83 34.81
C SER A 111 -1.80 9.24 34.42
N ASP A 112 -0.48 9.43 34.43
CA ASP A 112 0.18 10.69 34.07
C ASP A 112 0.41 10.83 32.56
N LEU A 113 0.54 9.68 31.89
CA LEU A 113 0.97 9.57 30.50
C LEU A 113 0.25 8.42 29.80
N ALA A 114 -0.32 8.69 28.63
CA ALA A 114 -0.80 7.66 27.71
C ALA A 114 0.12 7.63 26.49
N THR A 115 0.47 6.44 26.02
CA THR A 115 1.22 6.21 24.78
C THR A 115 0.45 5.25 23.87
N GLY A 116 0.41 5.56 22.58
CA GLY A 116 -0.28 4.73 21.59
C GLY A 116 0.61 4.29 20.43
N ASN A 117 0.12 3.30 19.69
CA ASN A 117 0.85 2.67 18.60
C ASN A 117 1.02 3.63 17.40
N VAL A 118 1.99 3.31 16.53
CA VAL A 118 2.41 4.20 15.44
C VAL A 118 2.32 3.49 14.10
N GLY A 119 1.64 4.11 13.15
CA GLY A 119 1.61 3.71 11.74
C GLY A 119 2.63 4.52 10.93
N ARG A 120 3.32 3.88 9.98
CA ARG A 120 4.09 4.51 8.91
C ARG A 120 3.18 4.73 7.71
N TYR A 121 3.11 5.93 7.19
CA TYR A 121 2.21 6.34 6.11
C TYR A 121 2.98 6.80 4.88
N ASP A 122 2.75 6.18 3.72
CA ASP A 122 3.46 6.47 2.46
C ASP A 122 2.67 7.33 1.46
N GLY A 123 1.60 8.00 1.91
CA GLY A 123 0.64 8.69 1.05
C GLY A 123 -0.54 7.82 0.61
N ARG A 124 -0.40 6.48 0.62
CA ARG A 124 -1.45 5.55 0.17
C ARG A 124 -1.81 4.49 1.22
N ARG A 125 -0.83 3.98 1.95
CA ARG A 125 -0.96 2.85 2.88
C ARG A 125 -0.38 3.19 4.24
N VAL A 126 -0.96 2.58 5.26
CA VAL A 126 -0.45 2.61 6.64
C VAL A 126 0.07 1.24 7.02
N ARG A 127 1.31 1.17 7.52
CA ARG A 127 1.94 -0.05 8.05
C ARG A 127 2.44 0.19 9.47
N GLN A 128 2.20 -0.72 10.41
CA GLN A 128 2.71 -0.55 11.78
C GLN A 128 4.24 -0.37 11.79
N SER A 129 4.73 0.60 12.56
CA SER A 129 6.15 0.82 12.77
C SER A 129 6.80 -0.42 13.41
N ALA A 130 7.91 -0.89 12.82
CA ALA A 130 8.63 -2.04 13.33
C ALA A 130 9.21 -1.80 14.74
N MET A 131 9.64 -0.57 15.03
CA MET A 131 10.17 -0.15 16.34
C MET A 131 9.12 -0.30 17.45
N HIS A 132 7.87 0.01 17.13
CA HIS A 132 6.76 0.07 18.07
C HIS A 132 6.03 -1.27 18.25
N ARG A 133 6.26 -2.25 17.35
CA ARG A 133 5.53 -3.54 17.37
C ARG A 133 5.61 -4.28 18.70
N ALA A 134 6.78 -4.29 19.35
CA ALA A 134 6.94 -5.00 20.61
C ALA A 134 6.30 -4.27 21.80
N VAL A 135 6.32 -2.92 21.79
CA VAL A 135 5.75 -2.09 22.85
C VAL A 135 4.22 -2.22 22.86
N PHE A 136 3.63 -2.17 21.68
CA PHE A 136 2.18 -2.14 21.50
C PHE A 136 1.59 -3.50 21.11
N ALA A 137 2.25 -4.61 21.47
CA ALA A 137 1.76 -5.96 21.18
C ALA A 137 0.44 -6.30 21.90
N GLY A 138 0.11 -5.54 22.94
CA GLY A 138 -1.15 -5.60 23.69
C GLY A 138 -1.31 -4.37 24.59
N PRO A 139 -2.51 -4.18 25.18
CA PRO A 139 -2.76 -3.09 26.11
C PRO A 139 -2.08 -3.34 27.46
N ALA A 140 -1.60 -2.26 28.10
CA ALA A 140 -1.12 -2.28 29.48
C ALA A 140 -1.46 -0.93 30.14
N VAL A 141 -2.56 -0.88 30.88
CA VAL A 141 -3.05 0.32 31.58
C VAL A 141 -2.46 0.35 33.00
N THR A 142 -2.17 1.53 33.54
CA THR A 142 -1.50 1.72 34.85
C THR A 142 -0.14 0.99 34.99
N THR A 143 0.59 0.79 33.89
CA THR A 143 1.91 0.14 33.93
C THR A 143 3.04 1.12 34.26
N HIS A 144 4.29 0.65 34.30
CA HIS A 144 5.49 1.44 34.56
C HIS A 144 6.72 0.78 33.92
N VAL A 145 7.75 1.56 33.56
CA VAL A 145 8.97 1.02 32.90
C VAL A 145 9.67 -0.07 33.72
N ARG A 146 9.61 0.02 35.05
CA ARG A 146 10.12 -1.01 35.98
C ARG A 146 9.42 -2.37 35.84
N ARG A 147 8.11 -2.36 35.52
CA ARG A 147 7.31 -3.58 35.30
C ARG A 147 7.35 -4.03 33.84
N THR A 148 7.52 -3.09 32.92
CA THR A 148 7.42 -3.30 31.47
C THR A 148 8.61 -2.66 30.76
N ALA A 149 9.79 -3.28 30.87
CA ALA A 149 11.03 -2.74 30.31
C ALA A 149 11.00 -2.52 28.79
N VAL A 150 10.10 -3.20 28.06
CA VAL A 150 9.93 -2.98 26.62
C VAL A 150 9.50 -1.55 26.29
N LEU A 151 8.90 -0.81 27.24
CA LEU A 151 8.56 0.62 27.09
C LEU A 151 9.77 1.48 26.74
N MET A 152 10.99 1.08 27.10
CA MET A 152 12.22 1.78 26.73
C MET A 152 12.48 1.83 25.21
N ARG A 153 11.73 1.05 24.42
CA ARG A 153 11.76 1.09 22.95
C ARG A 153 10.90 2.21 22.36
N ASP A 154 9.95 2.74 23.12
CA ASP A 154 9.10 3.84 22.70
C ASP A 154 9.76 5.17 23.07
N ARG A 155 10.34 5.81 22.06
CA ARG A 155 11.26 6.96 22.21
C ARG A 155 10.70 8.25 21.62
N GLN A 156 9.45 8.22 21.12
CA GLN A 156 8.82 9.37 20.51
C GLN A 156 8.01 10.15 21.54
N VAL A 157 7.91 11.46 21.40
CA VAL A 157 6.97 12.27 22.19
C VAL A 157 5.61 12.43 21.52
N THR A 158 5.54 12.17 20.22
CA THR A 158 4.40 12.52 19.35
C THR A 158 3.24 11.51 19.42
N ASN A 159 3.51 10.27 19.84
CA ASN A 159 2.51 9.24 20.06
C ASN A 159 1.94 9.23 21.49
N LYS A 160 2.03 10.36 22.20
CA LYS A 160 1.72 10.47 23.63
C LYS A 160 0.77 11.62 23.95
N LEU A 161 -0.03 11.41 24.99
CA LEU A 161 -0.81 12.45 25.66
C LEU A 161 -0.34 12.56 27.11
N TRP A 162 0.06 13.77 27.51
CA TRP A 162 0.66 14.04 28.81
C TRP A 162 -0.29 14.83 29.68
N ARG A 163 -0.44 14.47 30.95
CA ARG A 163 -1.09 15.34 31.93
C ARG A 163 -0.17 16.54 32.18
N ARG A 164 -0.68 17.76 31.99
CA ARG A 164 0.14 18.97 32.11
C ARG A 164 0.73 19.15 33.52
N SER A 165 -0.05 18.85 34.56
CA SER A 165 0.44 18.92 35.94
C SER A 165 1.66 18.04 36.18
N PHE A 166 1.72 16.86 35.54
CA PHE A 166 2.88 15.97 35.59
C PHE A 166 4.07 16.54 34.81
N TRP A 167 3.82 17.10 33.61
CA TRP A 167 4.84 17.75 32.79
C TRP A 167 5.51 18.90 33.55
N ASP A 168 4.71 19.78 34.14
CA ASP A 168 5.19 20.97 34.85
C ASP A 168 5.92 20.59 36.14
N ALA A 169 5.41 19.61 36.90
CA ALA A 169 6.02 19.17 38.17
C ALA A 169 7.44 18.61 38.01
N HIS A 170 7.77 18.02 36.87
CA HIS A 170 9.08 17.41 36.61
C HIS A 170 9.98 18.26 35.70
N GLY A 171 9.56 19.49 35.37
CA GLY A 171 10.36 20.43 34.58
C GLY A 171 10.79 19.88 33.23
N PHE A 172 9.89 19.22 32.51
CA PHE A 172 10.19 18.71 31.18
C PHE A 172 10.47 19.85 30.21
N SER A 173 11.55 19.71 29.45
CA SER A 173 11.98 20.62 28.38
C SER A 173 12.76 19.84 27.33
N PHE A 174 12.77 20.34 26.10
CA PHE A 174 13.49 19.72 25.00
C PHE A 174 14.94 20.22 24.92
N PRO A 175 15.94 19.35 24.66
CA PRO A 175 17.28 19.78 24.29
C PRO A 175 17.28 20.68 23.03
N HIS A 176 18.05 21.78 23.04
CA HIS A 176 18.14 22.71 21.91
C HIS A 176 19.36 22.43 21.04
N GLY A 177 19.26 22.71 19.73
CA GLY A 177 20.39 22.62 18.78
C GLY A 177 20.83 21.21 18.37
N VAL A 178 20.17 20.16 18.88
CA VAL A 178 20.48 18.75 18.60
C VAL A 178 19.37 18.07 17.79
N LEU A 179 19.72 17.02 17.07
CA LEU A 179 18.75 16.10 16.48
C LEU A 179 18.33 15.02 17.50
N TYR A 180 17.12 14.47 17.35
CA TYR A 180 16.59 13.41 18.22
C TYR A 180 16.36 13.85 19.68
N GLU A 181 15.94 15.09 19.85
CA GLU A 181 15.64 15.76 21.12
C GLU A 181 14.47 15.10 21.88
N ASP A 182 13.65 14.30 21.20
CA ASP A 182 12.50 13.58 21.72
C ASP A 182 12.88 12.38 22.60
N MET A 183 13.99 11.70 22.28
CA MET A 183 14.38 10.42 22.90
C MET A 183 14.50 10.50 24.42
N LEU A 184 15.22 11.52 24.91
CA LEU A 184 15.41 11.71 26.35
C LEU A 184 14.10 12.09 27.03
N VAL A 185 13.32 13.01 26.44
CA VAL A 185 12.05 13.48 26.99
C VAL A 185 11.04 12.33 27.13
N ALA A 186 10.89 11.52 26.09
CA ALA A 186 9.98 10.36 26.11
C ALA A 186 10.36 9.36 27.20
N LEU A 187 11.65 9.04 27.35
CA LEU A 187 12.12 8.07 28.34
C LEU A 187 12.09 8.61 29.76
N ARG A 188 12.35 9.91 29.96
CA ARG A 188 12.07 10.59 31.23
C ARG A 188 10.59 10.46 31.58
N GLY A 189 9.69 10.62 30.62
CA GLY A 189 8.25 10.42 30.82
C GLY A 189 7.90 9.03 31.33
N HIS A 190 8.41 8.00 30.66
CA HIS A 190 8.18 6.61 31.08
C HIS A 190 8.79 6.25 32.44
N ALA A 191 9.89 6.92 32.83
CA ALA A 191 10.62 6.64 34.06
C ALA A 191 10.10 7.41 35.29
N LEU A 192 9.60 8.63 35.08
CA LEU A 192 9.15 9.53 36.16
C LEU A 192 7.64 9.49 36.41
N ALA A 193 6.83 9.01 35.45
CA ALA A 193 5.39 8.86 35.64
C ALA A 193 5.06 7.89 36.78
N GLY A 194 4.05 8.19 37.60
CA GLY A 194 3.54 7.25 38.60
C GLY A 194 2.95 6.01 37.92
N SER A 195 2.25 6.21 36.82
CA SER A 195 1.83 5.15 35.90
C SER A 195 1.63 5.63 34.46
N VAL A 196 1.75 4.69 33.52
CA VAL A 196 1.62 4.90 32.07
C VAL A 196 0.55 3.96 31.51
N ASP A 197 -0.26 4.46 30.59
CA ASP A 197 -1.20 3.66 29.81
C ASP A 197 -0.63 3.37 28.41
N VAL A 198 -0.56 2.08 28.05
CA VAL A 198 -0.07 1.62 26.74
C VAL A 198 -1.26 1.15 25.90
N LEU A 199 -1.51 1.85 24.80
CA LEU A 199 -2.65 1.63 23.92
C LEU A 199 -2.20 0.98 22.60
N PRO A 200 -2.67 -0.24 22.26
CA PRO A 200 -2.24 -0.93 21.04
C PRO A 200 -2.81 -0.30 19.76
N THR A 201 -3.84 0.54 19.90
CA THR A 201 -4.43 1.35 18.85
C THR A 201 -3.41 2.32 18.24
N GLN A 202 -3.41 2.44 16.90
CA GLN A 202 -2.63 3.48 16.22
C GLN A 202 -3.18 4.87 16.51
N VAL A 203 -2.40 5.71 17.18
CA VAL A 203 -2.78 7.10 17.51
C VAL A 203 -1.92 8.13 16.77
N TYR A 204 -0.92 7.68 16.01
CA TYR A 204 0.00 8.54 15.28
C TYR A 204 0.36 7.94 13.92
N LEU A 205 0.29 8.74 12.86
CA LEU A 205 0.67 8.35 11.50
C LEU A 205 1.91 9.13 11.07
N TRP A 206 3.05 8.43 11.13
CA TRP A 206 4.36 8.92 10.77
C TRP A 206 4.62 8.81 9.26
N ARG A 207 4.70 9.94 8.56
CA ARG A 207 4.83 10.04 7.11
C ARG A 207 6.21 9.62 6.60
N GLU A 208 6.23 8.97 5.46
CA GLU A 208 7.42 8.67 4.66
C GLU A 208 7.45 9.62 3.45
N ARG A 209 8.40 10.55 3.41
CA ARG A 209 8.52 11.54 2.32
C ARG A 209 9.20 10.93 1.08
N ALA A 210 8.84 11.44 -0.11
CA ALA A 210 9.35 10.99 -1.40
C ALA A 210 10.85 11.32 -1.60
N ALA A 211 11.48 10.72 -2.62
CA ALA A 211 12.90 10.92 -2.91
C ALA A 211 13.14 12.34 -3.45
N GLY A 212 13.59 13.25 -2.58
CA GLY A 212 13.90 14.65 -2.91
C GLY A 212 13.74 15.58 -1.70
N SER A 213 12.79 15.26 -0.81
CA SER A 213 12.45 16.00 0.41
C SER A 213 12.52 15.11 1.66
N ARG A 214 13.63 14.38 1.83
CA ARG A 214 13.79 13.37 2.90
C ARG A 214 13.73 14.01 4.29
N SER A 215 13.02 13.38 5.23
CA SER A 215 13.05 13.81 6.65
C SER A 215 14.38 13.47 7.33
N ILE A 216 14.63 14.10 8.49
CA ILE A 216 15.80 13.83 9.36
C ILE A 216 16.00 12.33 9.59
N THR A 217 14.92 11.58 9.74
CA THR A 217 14.98 10.13 10.04
C THR A 217 15.21 9.24 8.80
N GLN A 218 15.10 9.80 7.59
CA GLN A 218 15.38 9.13 6.32
C GLN A 218 16.83 9.36 5.86
N GLU A 219 17.52 10.38 6.38
CA GLU A 219 18.94 10.62 6.11
C GLU A 219 19.83 9.78 7.04
N LYS A 220 20.55 8.81 6.48
CA LYS A 220 21.31 7.81 7.27
C LYS A 220 22.83 7.84 7.03
N THR A 221 23.31 8.77 6.21
CA THR A 221 24.72 8.85 5.78
C THR A 221 25.42 10.14 6.21
N GLY A 222 24.70 11.06 6.87
CA GLY A 222 25.28 12.30 7.39
C GLY A 222 26.01 12.08 8.72
N VAL A 223 27.22 12.64 8.85
CA VAL A 223 28.05 12.50 10.06
C VAL A 223 27.41 13.16 11.29
N ARG A 224 26.65 14.25 11.10
CA ARG A 224 25.89 14.92 12.17
C ARG A 224 24.80 14.00 12.73
N HIS A 225 23.95 13.42 11.87
CA HIS A 225 22.90 12.47 12.27
C HIS A 225 23.47 11.32 13.10
N LEU A 226 24.58 10.75 12.65
CA LEU A 226 25.29 9.72 13.39
C LEU A 226 25.72 10.20 14.79
N THR A 227 26.40 11.36 14.85
CA THR A 227 26.95 11.88 16.11
C THR A 227 25.85 12.23 17.11
N ASP A 228 24.82 12.97 16.67
CA ASP A 228 23.70 13.38 17.52
C ASP A 228 22.89 12.16 18.00
N ARG A 229 22.76 11.10 17.18
CA ARG A 229 22.07 9.88 17.60
C ARG A 229 22.80 9.14 18.72
N PHE A 230 24.12 9.03 18.65
CA PHE A 230 24.93 8.45 19.72
C PHE A 230 24.87 9.31 20.99
N ALA A 231 24.91 10.63 20.86
CA ALA A 231 24.77 11.55 21.99
C ALA A 231 23.40 11.40 22.68
N ALA A 232 22.31 11.30 21.91
CA ALA A 232 20.97 11.05 22.45
C ALA A 232 20.91 9.71 23.22
N VAL A 233 21.48 8.64 22.64
CA VAL A 233 21.55 7.33 23.31
C VAL A 233 22.33 7.39 24.62
N TRP A 234 23.40 8.16 24.65
CA TRP A 234 24.23 8.35 25.83
C TRP A 234 23.50 9.13 26.93
N SER A 235 22.82 10.21 26.57
CA SER A 235 22.07 11.04 27.52
C SER A 235 21.00 10.25 28.28
N VAL A 236 20.35 9.29 27.60
CA VAL A 236 19.39 8.38 28.23
C VAL A 236 20.06 7.47 29.23
N ARG A 237 21.21 6.91 28.88
CA ARG A 237 21.95 6.03 29.77
C ARG A 237 22.39 6.77 31.03
N GLU A 238 22.97 7.97 30.88
CA GLU A 238 23.37 8.83 32.00
C GLU A 238 22.17 9.19 32.88
N PHE A 239 21.02 9.48 32.27
CA PHE A 239 19.77 9.70 33.00
C PHE A 239 19.33 8.47 33.81
N LEU A 240 19.35 7.26 33.21
CA LEU A 240 18.98 6.03 33.93
C LEU A 240 19.93 5.75 35.10
N GLU A 241 21.22 6.06 34.96
CA GLU A 241 22.20 5.97 36.04
C GLU A 241 21.87 6.97 37.16
N ALA A 242 21.57 8.23 36.81
CA ALA A 242 21.25 9.29 37.78
C ALA A 242 19.97 9.04 38.58
N GLU A 243 18.93 8.48 37.97
CA GLU A 243 17.62 8.20 38.61
C GLU A 243 17.58 6.86 39.37
N GLY A 244 18.72 6.18 39.54
CA GLY A 244 18.76 4.88 40.23
C GLY A 244 18.03 3.76 39.48
N LEU A 245 17.99 3.84 38.15
CA LEU A 245 17.43 2.83 37.24
C LEU A 245 18.53 1.99 36.56
N GLY A 246 19.70 1.87 37.19
CA GLY A 246 20.88 1.17 36.65
C GLY A 246 20.60 -0.28 36.22
N ASP A 247 19.73 -1.00 36.94
CA ASP A 247 19.33 -2.37 36.60
C ASP A 247 18.59 -2.49 35.26
N HIS A 248 18.09 -1.37 34.72
CA HIS A 248 17.42 -1.34 33.42
C HIS A 248 18.32 -0.95 32.25
N ILE A 249 19.58 -0.53 32.51
CA ILE A 249 20.54 -0.20 31.45
C ILE A 249 20.77 -1.37 30.49
N PRO A 250 20.89 -2.65 30.93
CA PRO A 250 21.01 -3.77 30.00
C PRO A 250 19.82 -3.90 29.04
N ALA A 251 18.60 -3.56 29.49
CA ALA A 251 17.41 -3.59 28.64
C ALA A 251 17.42 -2.43 27.63
N TRP A 252 17.89 -1.25 28.04
CA TRP A 252 18.14 -0.11 27.16
C TRP A 252 19.19 -0.45 26.10
N ASP A 253 20.36 -0.96 26.50
CA ASP A 253 21.45 -1.34 25.60
C ASP A 253 20.98 -2.41 24.60
N HIS A 254 20.21 -3.41 25.06
CA HIS A 254 19.60 -4.39 24.16
C HIS A 254 18.68 -3.73 23.13
N ALA A 255 17.79 -2.83 23.56
CA ALA A 255 16.88 -2.12 22.68
C ALA A 255 17.62 -1.26 21.62
N VAL A 256 18.70 -0.59 22.01
CA VAL A 256 19.53 0.24 21.14
C VAL A 256 20.28 -0.61 20.10
N LEU A 257 20.89 -1.72 20.52
CA LEU A 257 21.67 -2.59 19.66
C LEU A 257 20.80 -3.52 18.78
N ASP A 258 19.57 -3.81 19.17
CA ASP A 258 18.66 -4.61 18.35
C ASP A 258 18.06 -3.78 17.20
N SER A 259 17.65 -2.54 17.49
CA SER A 259 16.76 -1.77 16.60
C SER A 259 17.25 -0.37 16.22
N ASP A 260 18.02 0.30 17.07
CA ASP A 260 18.32 1.73 16.90
C ASP A 260 19.56 1.96 16.04
N LEU A 261 20.73 1.68 16.62
CA LEU A 261 22.03 1.90 15.99
C LEU A 261 22.27 0.91 14.84
N THR A 262 21.52 -0.20 14.81
CA THR A 262 21.48 -1.16 13.71
C THR A 262 21.19 -0.50 12.35
N ASN A 263 20.41 0.59 12.33
CA ASN A 263 20.11 1.30 11.09
C ASN A 263 21.36 1.86 10.41
N PHE A 264 22.38 2.25 11.18
CA PHE A 264 23.63 2.76 10.66
C PHE A 264 24.59 1.64 10.22
N VAL A 265 24.52 0.46 10.86
CA VAL A 265 25.25 -0.74 10.42
C VAL A 265 24.83 -1.13 8.99
N GLY A 266 23.52 -1.07 8.71
CA GLY A 266 22.94 -1.48 7.44
C GLY A 266 23.38 -0.65 6.22
N VAL A 267 23.93 0.56 6.41
CA VAL A 267 24.35 1.48 5.33
C VAL A 267 25.87 1.64 5.23
N LEU A 268 26.66 0.92 6.04
CA LEU A 268 28.12 1.10 6.08
C LEU A 268 28.79 0.85 4.74
N ASP A 269 28.31 -0.09 3.92
CA ASP A 269 28.87 -0.38 2.59
C ASP A 269 28.65 0.75 1.57
N GLN A 270 27.66 1.60 1.79
CA GLN A 270 27.33 2.76 0.95
C GLN A 270 27.94 4.07 1.48
N ALA A 271 28.45 4.07 2.73
CA ALA A 271 28.97 5.26 3.38
C ALA A 271 30.45 5.55 3.04
N SER A 272 30.85 6.83 3.18
CA SER A 272 32.24 7.27 2.99
C SER A 272 33.18 6.71 4.07
N GLU A 273 34.49 6.71 3.81
CA GLU A 273 35.49 6.26 4.78
C GLU A 273 35.47 7.09 6.07
N ALA A 274 35.32 8.42 5.96
CA ALA A 274 35.18 9.30 7.11
C ALA A 274 33.95 8.96 7.98
N TYR A 275 32.81 8.65 7.35
CA TYR A 275 31.61 8.21 8.07
C TYR A 275 31.84 6.88 8.78
N ARG A 276 32.46 5.90 8.10
CA ARG A 276 32.77 4.58 8.69
C ARG A 276 33.71 4.71 9.88
N GLY A 277 34.75 5.55 9.78
CA GLY A 277 35.67 5.83 10.88
C GLY A 277 34.94 6.39 12.09
N ARG A 278 34.15 7.45 11.90
CA ARG A 278 33.37 8.07 12.98
C ARG A 278 32.37 7.10 13.62
N PHE A 279 31.71 6.25 12.83
CA PHE A 279 30.81 5.22 13.34
C PHE A 279 31.54 4.23 14.25
N LEU A 280 32.70 3.73 13.82
CA LEU A 280 33.47 2.76 14.60
C LEU A 280 34.03 3.33 15.91
N ASP A 281 34.38 4.62 15.93
CA ASP A 281 34.80 5.30 17.15
C ASP A 281 33.66 5.39 18.16
N LEU A 282 32.52 5.96 17.75
CA LEU A 282 31.34 6.11 18.61
C LEU A 282 30.76 4.77 19.07
N ALA A 283 30.63 3.81 18.15
CA ALA A 283 30.15 2.47 18.49
C ALA A 283 31.12 1.73 19.40
N GLY A 284 32.43 1.88 19.20
CA GLY A 284 33.46 1.28 20.05
C GLY A 284 33.39 1.82 21.48
N GLU A 285 33.27 3.14 21.64
CA GLU A 285 33.10 3.78 22.95
C GLU A 285 31.84 3.29 23.67
N TYR A 286 30.71 3.22 22.96
CA TYR A 286 29.47 2.71 23.52
C TYR A 286 29.59 1.24 23.96
N LEU A 287 30.09 0.37 23.06
CA LEU A 287 30.24 -1.07 23.32
C LEU A 287 31.25 -1.40 24.43
N ALA A 288 32.20 -0.51 24.71
CA ALA A 288 33.13 -0.67 25.84
C ALA A 288 32.41 -0.72 27.19
N ARG A 289 31.24 -0.07 27.29
CA ARG A 289 30.40 -0.04 28.50
C ARG A 289 29.21 -1.00 28.45
N VAL A 290 29.05 -1.78 27.38
CA VAL A 290 27.96 -2.77 27.24
C VAL A 290 28.42 -4.14 27.75
N PRO A 291 27.71 -4.75 28.71
CA PRO A 291 28.03 -6.10 29.20
C PRO A 291 27.94 -7.15 28.08
N PRO A 292 28.85 -8.14 28.02
CA PRO A 292 28.80 -9.22 27.03
C PRO A 292 27.45 -9.96 26.96
N ALA A 293 26.78 -10.13 28.11
CA ALA A 293 25.47 -10.78 28.20
C ALA A 293 24.38 -10.09 27.37
N VAL A 294 24.46 -8.76 27.17
CA VAL A 294 23.53 -8.01 26.31
C VAL A 294 23.69 -8.45 24.86
N LEU A 295 24.93 -8.59 24.38
CA LEU A 295 25.23 -9.06 23.02
C LEU A 295 24.79 -10.50 22.82
N ASP A 296 24.94 -11.36 23.83
CA ASP A 296 24.51 -12.76 23.77
C ASP A 296 22.99 -12.92 23.57
N GLY A 297 22.22 -11.98 24.12
CA GLY A 297 20.76 -11.90 23.99
C GLY A 297 20.26 -11.31 22.66
N LEU A 298 21.14 -10.84 21.78
CA LEU A 298 20.75 -10.33 20.46
C LEU A 298 20.47 -11.48 19.47
N PRO A 299 19.63 -11.24 18.43
CA PRO A 299 19.51 -12.15 17.29
C PRO A 299 20.88 -12.47 16.69
N ALA A 300 21.08 -13.70 16.21
CA ALA A 300 22.39 -14.21 15.80
C ALA A 300 23.12 -13.29 14.79
N ILE A 301 22.39 -12.68 13.85
CA ILE A 301 22.98 -11.76 12.86
C ILE A 301 23.47 -10.47 13.51
N LYS A 302 22.67 -9.89 14.43
CA LYS A 302 23.02 -8.67 15.16
C LYS A 302 24.16 -8.91 16.13
N ARG A 303 24.16 -10.05 16.83
CA ARG A 303 25.28 -10.47 17.69
C ARG A 303 26.59 -10.58 16.90
N LEU A 304 26.55 -11.17 15.70
CA LEU A 304 27.72 -11.25 14.82
C LEU A 304 28.18 -9.85 14.35
N GLU A 305 27.26 -9.01 13.86
CA GLU A 305 27.57 -7.65 13.42
C GLU A 305 28.21 -6.82 14.54
N TRP A 306 27.60 -6.78 15.73
CA TRP A 306 28.13 -6.02 16.87
C TRP A 306 29.43 -6.59 17.44
N HIS A 307 29.64 -7.90 17.35
CA HIS A 307 30.94 -8.50 17.66
C HIS A 307 32.02 -7.98 16.70
N LEU A 308 31.75 -7.92 15.40
CA LEU A 308 32.70 -7.42 14.41
C LEU A 308 32.98 -5.91 14.60
N VAL A 309 31.95 -5.12 14.93
CA VAL A 309 32.11 -3.69 15.29
C VAL A 309 33.00 -3.54 16.52
N ARG A 310 32.73 -4.28 17.60
CA ARG A 310 33.52 -4.24 18.85
C ARG A 310 35.01 -4.51 18.64
N HIS A 311 35.33 -5.41 17.70
CA HIS A 311 36.70 -5.77 17.36
C HIS A 311 37.27 -5.02 16.15
N ARG A 312 36.58 -3.97 15.65
CA ARG A 312 36.97 -3.15 14.49
C ARG A 312 37.31 -3.98 13.24
N ARG A 313 36.61 -5.10 13.01
CA ARG A 313 36.79 -5.98 11.84
C ARG A 313 35.93 -5.52 10.66
N THR A 314 36.21 -4.33 10.14
CA THR A 314 35.36 -3.64 9.14
C THR A 314 35.17 -4.43 7.85
N ALA A 315 36.23 -5.05 7.31
CA ALA A 315 36.13 -5.83 6.08
C ALA A 315 35.17 -7.03 6.22
N ASP A 316 35.28 -7.75 7.33
CA ASP A 316 34.41 -8.89 7.65
C ASP A 316 32.96 -8.43 7.93
N LEU A 317 32.78 -7.26 8.55
CA LEU A 317 31.45 -6.67 8.78
C LEU A 317 30.76 -6.36 7.45
N LEU A 318 31.47 -5.74 6.50
CA LEU A 318 30.93 -5.43 5.18
C LEU A 318 30.55 -6.71 4.42
N GLU A 319 31.37 -7.76 4.49
CA GLU A 319 31.07 -9.07 3.89
C GLU A 319 29.75 -9.67 4.45
N VAL A 320 29.55 -9.61 5.77
CA VAL A 320 28.33 -10.10 6.43
C VAL A 320 27.11 -9.25 6.07
N VAL A 321 27.24 -7.93 6.04
CA VAL A 321 26.15 -7.00 5.69
C VAL A 321 25.71 -7.20 4.23
N THR A 322 26.67 -7.39 3.32
CA THR A 322 26.37 -7.71 1.91
C THR A 322 25.71 -9.09 1.80
N TRP A 323 26.22 -10.10 2.49
CA TRP A 323 25.63 -11.45 2.51
C TRP A 323 24.20 -11.45 3.04
N ASP A 324 23.91 -10.75 4.15
CA ASP A 324 22.57 -10.73 4.73
C ASP A 324 21.55 -10.14 3.72
N ARG A 325 21.93 -9.15 2.92
CA ARG A 325 21.04 -8.62 1.87
C ARG A 325 20.78 -9.58 0.71
N GLN A 326 21.75 -10.42 0.36
CA GLN A 326 21.68 -11.27 -0.85
C GLN A 326 21.20 -12.69 -0.58
N ALA A 327 21.40 -13.23 0.64
CA ALA A 327 21.18 -14.63 0.95
C ALA A 327 19.69 -15.03 0.89
N ALA A 328 19.37 -16.05 0.08
CA ALA A 328 18.04 -16.60 -0.02
C ALA A 328 17.62 -17.33 1.29
N PRO A 329 16.32 -17.35 1.67
CA PRO A 329 15.87 -17.93 2.94
C PRO A 329 16.29 -19.38 3.20
N GLY A 330 16.47 -20.20 2.15
CA GLY A 330 16.89 -21.59 2.26
C GLY A 330 18.40 -21.78 2.45
N GLU A 331 19.20 -20.78 2.16
CA GLU A 331 20.67 -20.81 2.18
C GLU A 331 21.25 -20.12 3.43
N ARG A 332 20.39 -19.49 4.24
CA ARG A 332 20.81 -18.70 5.41
C ARG A 332 21.29 -19.52 6.60
N LEU A 333 21.03 -20.83 6.65
CA LEU A 333 21.32 -21.67 7.82
C LEU A 333 22.00 -22.99 7.47
N VAL A 334 22.89 -23.43 8.35
CA VAL A 334 23.50 -24.76 8.36
C VAL A 334 23.31 -25.42 9.73
N ARG A 335 23.15 -26.75 9.75
CA ARG A 335 22.97 -27.52 10.99
C ARG A 335 24.24 -28.30 11.32
N ARG A 336 24.74 -28.17 12.55
CA ARG A 336 25.85 -28.97 13.08
C ARG A 336 25.46 -29.54 14.44
N LEU A 337 25.60 -30.87 14.62
CA LEU A 337 25.30 -31.57 15.88
C LEU A 337 23.93 -31.21 16.48
N GLY A 338 22.88 -31.16 15.65
CA GLY A 338 21.53 -30.89 16.10
C GLY A 338 21.20 -29.41 16.39
N ARG A 339 22.15 -28.48 16.20
CA ARG A 339 21.98 -27.03 16.39
C ARG A 339 22.06 -26.27 15.06
N SER A 340 21.34 -25.15 14.98
CA SER A 340 21.26 -24.31 13.78
C SER A 340 22.20 -23.10 13.89
N TYR A 341 22.89 -22.78 12.78
CA TYR A 341 23.85 -21.69 12.68
C TYR A 341 23.61 -20.88 11.41
N LEU A 342 23.89 -19.57 11.45
CA LEU A 342 23.93 -18.75 10.24
C LEU A 342 25.03 -19.23 9.30
N ALA A 343 24.69 -19.51 8.04
CA ALA A 343 25.61 -19.92 6.99
C ALA A 343 26.35 -18.71 6.38
N THR A 344 26.90 -17.87 7.26
CA THR A 344 27.67 -16.68 6.84
C THR A 344 29.00 -17.11 6.23
N PRO A 345 29.61 -16.29 5.36
CA PRO A 345 30.97 -16.53 4.84
C PRO A 345 32.02 -16.70 5.95
N LEU A 346 31.76 -16.13 7.13
CA LEU A 346 32.66 -16.18 8.29
C LEU A 346 32.46 -17.39 9.21
N LEU A 347 31.53 -18.31 8.92
CA LEU A 347 31.13 -19.35 9.88
C LEU A 347 32.30 -20.27 10.29
N GLU A 348 33.22 -20.56 9.36
CA GLU A 348 34.42 -21.36 9.66
C GLU A 348 35.58 -20.52 10.22
N ARG A 349 35.53 -19.18 10.07
CA ARG A 349 36.58 -18.23 10.48
C ARG A 349 36.35 -17.66 11.89
N LEU A 350 35.19 -17.91 12.48
CA LEU A 350 34.75 -17.34 13.76
C LEU A 350 34.12 -18.39 14.68
N PRO A 351 34.07 -18.16 16.01
CA PRO A 351 33.40 -19.07 16.93
C PRO A 351 31.94 -19.30 16.56
N ALA A 352 31.56 -20.58 16.40
CA ALA A 352 30.21 -20.98 16.00
C ALA A 352 29.10 -20.46 16.95
N ALA A 353 29.44 -20.16 18.21
CA ALA A 353 28.52 -19.58 19.18
C ALA A 353 27.92 -18.24 18.71
N LEU A 354 28.68 -17.43 17.96
CA LEU A 354 28.22 -16.14 17.43
C LEU A 354 27.07 -16.33 16.43
N SER A 355 27.19 -17.31 15.55
CA SER A 355 26.20 -17.63 14.51
C SER A 355 25.07 -18.54 14.98
N ARG A 356 25.09 -19.02 16.23
CA ARG A 356 24.09 -19.97 16.77
C ARG A 356 22.70 -19.34 16.86
N THR A 357 21.68 -20.01 16.32
CA THR A 357 20.28 -19.56 16.37
C THR A 357 19.35 -20.69 16.84
N ALA A 358 18.21 -20.31 17.44
CA ALA A 358 17.18 -21.25 17.86
C ALA A 358 16.28 -21.68 16.68
N ASP A 359 15.82 -22.94 16.72
CA ASP A 359 14.79 -23.43 15.79
C ASP A 359 13.42 -22.90 16.24
N THR A 360 12.83 -21.96 15.49
CA THR A 360 11.48 -21.44 15.76
C THR A 360 10.42 -22.28 15.05
N LEU A 361 9.27 -22.48 15.70
CA LEU A 361 8.09 -23.04 15.05
C LEU A 361 7.55 -22.06 14.02
N HIS A 362 7.34 -22.56 12.81
CA HIS A 362 6.57 -21.87 11.80
C HIS A 362 5.19 -22.51 11.76
N HIS A 363 4.16 -21.77 12.17
CA HIS A 363 2.77 -22.18 12.05
C HIS A 363 2.12 -21.53 10.84
N ARG A 364 1.14 -22.24 10.29
CA ARG A 364 0.20 -21.73 9.33
C ARG A 364 -1.13 -22.39 9.62
N ILE A 365 -2.20 -21.62 9.69
CA ILE A 365 -3.57 -22.13 9.83
C ILE A 365 -4.17 -22.14 8.43
N ASP A 366 -4.55 -23.33 7.96
CA ASP A 366 -5.16 -23.51 6.64
C ASP A 366 -6.69 -23.39 6.73
N GLU A 367 -7.30 -23.89 7.82
CA GLU A 367 -8.74 -23.79 8.09
C GLU A 367 -8.98 -23.63 9.59
N ILE A 368 -9.97 -22.83 9.98
CA ILE A 368 -10.49 -22.80 11.34
C ILE A 368 -11.99 -22.49 11.30
N GLY A 369 -12.78 -23.23 12.09
CA GLY A 369 -14.23 -23.02 12.15
C GLY A 369 -14.93 -24.00 13.09
N TRP A 370 -16.21 -23.74 13.34
CA TRP A 370 -17.06 -24.62 14.13
C TRP A 370 -17.59 -25.78 13.29
N ARG A 371 -17.38 -27.02 13.77
CA ARG A 371 -17.92 -28.25 13.18
C ARG A 371 -18.51 -29.10 14.30
N ASP A 372 -19.79 -29.46 14.18
CA ASP A 372 -20.51 -30.27 15.18
C ASP A 372 -20.38 -29.73 16.63
N GLY A 373 -20.39 -28.40 16.78
CA GLY A 373 -20.27 -27.74 18.08
C GLY A 373 -18.86 -27.70 18.68
N ARG A 374 -17.83 -28.11 17.93
CA ARG A 374 -16.41 -28.03 18.34
C ARG A 374 -15.63 -27.10 17.43
N LEU A 375 -14.64 -26.41 17.98
CA LEU A 375 -13.74 -25.58 17.17
C LEU A 375 -12.65 -26.48 16.60
N VAL A 376 -12.61 -26.57 15.27
CA VAL A 376 -11.60 -27.33 14.53
C VAL A 376 -10.59 -26.35 13.96
N VAL A 377 -9.30 -26.60 14.20
CA VAL A 377 -8.19 -25.80 13.66
C VAL A 377 -7.27 -26.73 12.89
N GLU A 378 -7.11 -26.48 11.60
CA GLU A 378 -6.20 -27.23 10.74
C GLU A 378 -5.11 -26.34 10.17
N GLY A 379 -3.94 -26.93 9.96
CA GLY A 379 -2.85 -26.16 9.40
C GLY A 379 -1.57 -26.95 9.31
N ARG A 380 -0.46 -26.22 9.25
CA ARG A 380 0.90 -26.73 9.18
C ARG A 380 1.72 -26.17 10.35
N ALA A 381 2.47 -27.05 11.02
CA ALA A 381 3.43 -26.68 12.05
C ALA A 381 4.74 -27.42 11.78
N THR A 382 5.79 -26.69 11.44
CA THR A 382 7.12 -27.27 11.20
C THR A 382 8.20 -26.37 11.77
N PRO A 383 9.34 -26.91 12.23
CA PRO A 383 10.54 -26.11 12.43
C PRO A 383 10.92 -25.49 11.08
N ARG A 384 11.28 -24.19 11.06
CA ARG A 384 11.39 -23.35 9.84
C ARG A 384 12.24 -23.94 8.70
N HIS A 385 13.10 -24.92 8.99
CA HIS A 385 14.03 -25.56 8.04
C HIS A 385 13.97 -27.09 8.01
N LEU A 386 12.98 -27.73 8.65
CA LEU A 386 12.85 -29.19 8.71
C LEU A 386 11.60 -29.69 8.00
N ARG A 387 11.72 -30.82 7.30
CA ARG A 387 10.61 -31.46 6.57
C ARG A 387 10.27 -32.84 7.12
N PRO A 388 9.03 -33.05 7.61
CA PRO A 388 8.55 -34.36 8.03
C PRO A 388 8.02 -35.15 6.82
N THR A 389 8.90 -35.87 6.10
CA THR A 389 8.48 -36.69 4.95
C THR A 389 7.73 -37.98 5.30
N ARG A 390 7.82 -38.48 6.55
CA ARG A 390 7.11 -39.66 7.06
C ARG A 390 6.31 -39.28 8.30
N ARG A 391 5.18 -39.97 8.55
CA ARG A 391 4.32 -39.74 9.72
C ARG A 391 5.08 -39.78 11.05
N LEU A 392 5.99 -40.74 11.20
CA LEU A 392 6.81 -40.93 12.42
C LEU A 392 7.84 -39.82 12.66
N HIS A 393 8.13 -38.96 11.68
CA HIS A 393 9.09 -37.87 11.88
C HIS A 393 8.57 -36.80 12.84
N GLN A 394 7.25 -36.72 13.04
CA GLN A 394 6.63 -35.62 13.75
C GLN A 394 5.44 -36.09 14.60
N GLN A 395 5.34 -35.57 15.82
CA GLN A 395 4.16 -35.65 16.67
C GLN A 395 3.77 -34.25 17.15
N VAL A 396 2.46 -34.01 17.26
CA VAL A 396 1.88 -32.72 17.67
C VAL A 396 1.07 -32.92 18.94
N PHE A 397 1.26 -32.03 19.92
CA PHE A 397 0.47 -31.93 21.13
C PHE A 397 0.02 -30.48 21.30
N ALA A 398 -1.15 -30.27 21.89
CA ALA A 398 -1.67 -28.93 22.16
C ALA A 398 -2.39 -28.85 23.51
N SER A 399 -2.38 -27.66 24.10
CA SER A 399 -3.13 -27.34 25.32
C SER A 399 -3.63 -25.91 25.25
N LEU A 400 -4.84 -25.66 25.77
CA LEU A 400 -5.28 -24.32 26.11
C LEU A 400 -4.65 -23.95 27.45
N VAL A 401 -4.11 -22.75 27.55
CA VAL A 401 -3.49 -22.22 28.77
C VAL A 401 -4.18 -20.92 29.14
N HIS A 402 -4.75 -20.86 30.33
CA HIS A 402 -5.35 -19.64 30.87
C HIS A 402 -4.26 -18.63 31.19
N GLU A 403 -4.39 -17.40 30.69
CA GLU A 403 -3.31 -16.41 30.79
C GLU A 403 -3.05 -15.95 32.23
N GLU A 404 -4.09 -15.84 33.06
CA GLU A 404 -3.94 -15.37 34.44
C GLU A 404 -3.60 -16.50 35.42
N SER A 405 -4.35 -17.60 35.37
CA SER A 405 -4.24 -18.69 36.35
C SER A 405 -3.24 -19.77 35.96
N GLY A 406 -2.75 -19.76 34.72
CA GLY A 406 -1.87 -20.80 34.17
C GLY A 406 -2.54 -22.17 34.02
N ARG A 407 -3.85 -22.28 34.28
CA ARG A 407 -4.59 -23.55 34.17
C ARG A 407 -4.50 -24.09 32.75
N ARG A 408 -4.31 -25.41 32.62
CA ARG A 408 -4.13 -26.09 31.33
C ARG A 408 -5.26 -27.05 31.01
N VAL A 409 -5.83 -26.94 29.81
CA VAL A 409 -6.84 -27.88 29.30
C VAL A 409 -6.28 -28.57 28.05
N ARG A 410 -6.22 -29.91 28.07
CA ARG A 410 -5.68 -30.68 26.95
C ARG A 410 -6.59 -30.57 25.72
N VAL A 411 -5.98 -30.30 24.57
CA VAL A 411 -6.65 -30.21 23.27
C VAL A 411 -6.40 -31.50 22.49
N GLY A 412 -7.42 -31.99 21.78
CA GLY A 412 -7.24 -33.11 20.86
C GLY A 412 -6.36 -32.68 19.69
N ALA A 413 -5.24 -33.36 19.47
CA ALA A 413 -4.27 -33.02 18.43
C ALA A 413 -3.86 -34.25 17.63
N SER A 414 -3.78 -34.13 16.30
CA SER A 414 -3.31 -35.19 15.42
C SER A 414 -2.47 -34.65 14.26
N VAL A 415 -1.54 -35.47 13.77
CA VAL A 415 -0.70 -35.16 12.60
C VAL A 415 -1.38 -35.65 11.34
N ARG A 416 -1.31 -34.85 10.27
CA ARG A 416 -1.87 -35.15 8.95
C ARG A 416 -0.92 -34.72 7.84
N ARG A 417 -1.26 -35.10 6.61
CA ARG A 417 -0.64 -34.50 5.42
C ARG A 417 -1.22 -33.12 5.17
N ALA A 418 -0.36 -32.17 4.79
CA ALA A 418 -0.76 -30.83 4.40
C ALA A 418 0.14 -30.28 3.30
N LYS A 419 -0.40 -29.40 2.45
CA LYS A 419 0.35 -28.71 1.40
C LYS A 419 1.47 -27.87 2.00
N VAL A 420 2.63 -27.83 1.33
CA VAL A 420 3.80 -27.10 1.86
C VAL A 420 3.63 -25.58 1.79
N SER A 421 2.92 -25.05 0.79
CA SER A 421 2.68 -23.61 0.56
C SER A 421 1.18 -23.24 0.64
N ARG A 422 0.86 -21.99 0.98
CA ARG A 422 -0.51 -21.43 0.96
C ARG A 422 -0.83 -21.08 -0.50
N GLY A 423 -1.91 -21.64 -1.06
CA GLY A 423 -2.39 -21.32 -2.41
C GLY A 423 -1.53 -21.77 -3.61
N GLY A 424 -0.40 -22.46 -3.42
CA GLY A 424 0.56 -22.69 -4.50
C GLY A 424 0.62 -24.12 -5.02
N GLN A 425 -0.02 -24.38 -6.17
CA GLN A 425 0.56 -24.85 -7.45
C GLN A 425 1.61 -26.00 -7.51
N ASP A 426 2.14 -26.48 -6.40
CA ASP A 426 3.18 -27.53 -6.37
C ASP A 426 2.61 -28.93 -6.10
N GLY A 427 1.37 -29.03 -5.63
CA GLY A 427 0.72 -30.29 -5.21
C GLY A 427 1.44 -31.07 -4.09
N ARG A 428 2.62 -30.64 -3.64
CA ARG A 428 3.46 -31.36 -2.67
C ARG A 428 2.90 -31.24 -1.26
N GLU A 429 2.60 -32.40 -0.70
CA GLU A 429 2.20 -32.58 0.69
C GLU A 429 3.21 -33.41 1.46
N ASP A 430 3.45 -33.04 2.72
CA ASP A 430 4.23 -33.82 3.68
C ASP A 430 3.49 -33.91 5.03
N TRP A 431 4.06 -34.61 6.01
CA TRP A 431 3.47 -34.84 7.34
C TRP A 431 3.65 -33.65 8.30
N GLY A 432 3.75 -32.43 7.75
CA GLY A 432 3.86 -31.19 8.53
C GLY A 432 2.51 -30.66 9.01
N GLY A 433 1.41 -31.30 8.61
CA GLY A 433 0.06 -30.87 8.92
C GLY A 433 -0.38 -31.26 10.34
N PHE A 434 -1.28 -30.46 10.91
CA PHE A 434 -1.95 -30.76 12.17
C PHE A 434 -3.47 -30.56 12.07
N ARG A 435 -4.21 -31.22 12.94
CA ARG A 435 -5.61 -30.93 13.27
C ARG A 435 -5.74 -30.82 14.79
N LEU A 436 -6.31 -29.71 15.26
CA LEU A 436 -6.71 -29.50 16.64
C LEU A 436 -8.23 -29.54 16.73
N THR A 437 -8.76 -30.09 17.82
CA THR A 437 -10.18 -30.11 18.13
C THR A 437 -10.41 -29.66 19.56
N ILE A 438 -11.11 -28.54 19.71
CA ILE A 438 -11.38 -27.88 20.97
C ILE A 438 -12.88 -27.96 21.26
N ASP A 439 -13.23 -28.54 22.41
CA ASP A 439 -14.61 -28.64 22.88
C ASP A 439 -14.91 -27.46 23.83
N PRO A 440 -15.77 -26.50 23.44
CA PRO A 440 -16.03 -25.30 24.22
C PRO A 440 -16.69 -25.62 25.57
N ARG A 441 -17.35 -26.78 25.71
CA ARG A 441 -17.97 -27.21 26.98
C ARG A 441 -16.96 -27.44 28.11
N ARG A 442 -15.67 -27.54 27.78
CA ARG A 442 -14.57 -27.61 28.76
C ARG A 442 -14.19 -26.26 29.37
N LEU A 443 -14.82 -25.17 28.90
CA LEU A 443 -14.61 -23.78 29.32
C LEU A 443 -15.92 -23.16 29.84
N GLY A 444 -16.78 -23.95 30.49
CA GLY A 444 -18.13 -23.55 30.90
C GLY A 444 -18.26 -23.03 32.35
N ALA A 445 -17.21 -23.11 33.16
CA ALA A 445 -17.23 -22.67 34.56
C ALA A 445 -16.91 -21.16 34.70
N ALA A 446 -17.32 -20.54 35.81
CA ALA A 446 -16.98 -19.14 36.09
C ALA A 446 -15.47 -18.90 36.19
N SER A 447 -14.72 -19.88 36.71
CA SER A 447 -13.25 -19.86 36.77
C SER A 447 -12.57 -20.03 35.40
N ASP A 448 -13.34 -20.21 34.33
CA ASP A 448 -12.84 -20.29 32.97
C ASP A 448 -12.91 -18.96 32.23
N GLU A 449 -13.57 -17.94 32.81
CA GLU A 449 -13.65 -16.60 32.23
C GLU A 449 -12.25 -15.98 32.12
N GLY A 450 -11.98 -15.33 30.99
CA GLY A 450 -10.67 -14.79 30.66
C GLY A 450 -10.12 -15.29 29.32
N LEU A 451 -8.83 -15.02 29.09
CA LEU A 451 -8.15 -15.33 27.83
C LEU A 451 -7.37 -16.66 27.93
N TRP A 452 -7.53 -17.49 26.90
CA TRP A 452 -6.86 -18.79 26.78
C TRP A 452 -6.08 -18.86 25.48
N HIS A 453 -4.76 -18.97 25.51
CA HIS A 453 -4.00 -19.18 24.28
C HIS A 453 -3.81 -20.67 23.98
N VAL A 454 -3.67 -21.01 22.69
CA VAL A 454 -3.35 -22.37 22.25
C VAL A 454 -1.83 -22.54 22.27
N GLU A 455 -1.28 -23.32 23.20
CA GLU A 455 0.13 -23.71 23.21
C GLU A 455 0.32 -25.02 22.44
N MET A 456 1.27 -25.04 21.51
CA MET A 456 1.66 -26.22 20.74
C MET A 456 3.04 -26.74 21.15
N ARG A 457 3.16 -28.07 21.21
CA ARG A 457 4.43 -28.79 21.34
C ARG A 457 4.61 -29.73 20.16
N LEU A 458 5.76 -29.63 19.52
CA LEU A 458 6.15 -30.44 18.37
C LEU A 458 7.35 -31.30 18.73
N LEU A 459 7.22 -32.62 18.62
CA LEU A 459 8.35 -33.54 18.68
C LEU A 459 8.74 -33.90 17.24
N HIS A 460 9.89 -33.39 16.78
CA HIS A 460 10.42 -33.66 15.45
C HIS A 460 11.75 -34.40 15.56
N ARG A 461 11.78 -35.69 15.18
CA ARG A 461 12.98 -36.57 15.22
C ARG A 461 13.83 -36.41 16.50
N GLY A 462 13.19 -36.49 17.67
CA GLY A 462 13.85 -36.39 18.97
C GLY A 462 14.08 -34.97 19.49
N THR A 463 13.83 -33.93 18.68
CA THR A 463 13.88 -32.53 19.13
C THR A 463 12.48 -32.04 19.49
N VAL A 464 12.32 -31.46 20.69
CA VAL A 464 11.07 -30.83 21.11
C VAL A 464 11.16 -29.32 20.87
N VAL A 465 10.22 -28.79 20.10
CA VAL A 465 10.01 -27.35 19.92
C VAL A 465 8.63 -27.00 20.45
N ARG A 466 8.50 -25.90 21.19
CA ARG A 466 7.23 -25.45 21.77
C ARG A 466 7.00 -23.97 21.49
N GLY A 467 5.74 -23.57 21.47
CA GLY A 467 5.35 -22.17 21.38
C GLY A 467 3.84 -22.00 21.20
N PRO A 468 3.33 -20.78 21.33
CA PRO A 468 1.94 -20.48 21.03
C PRO A 468 1.65 -20.70 19.54
N LEU A 469 0.48 -21.23 19.22
CA LEU A 469 0.01 -21.34 17.84
C LEU A 469 -0.21 -19.93 17.28
N ALA A 470 0.71 -19.48 16.43
CA ALA A 470 0.73 -18.13 15.90
C ALA A 470 0.84 -18.12 14.38
N ASP A 471 -0.18 -17.57 13.70
CA ASP A 471 -0.18 -17.32 12.26
C ASP A 471 -0.65 -15.87 12.01
N PRO A 472 0.30 -14.91 11.91
CA PRO A 472 -0.02 -13.52 11.59
C PRO A 472 -0.73 -13.32 10.25
N GLY A 473 -0.63 -14.29 9.33
CA GLY A 473 -1.37 -14.27 8.08
C GLY A 473 -2.84 -14.61 8.29
N ALA A 474 -3.14 -15.68 9.05
CA ALA A 474 -4.51 -16.05 9.41
C ALA A 474 -5.19 -14.98 10.26
N ALA A 475 -4.46 -14.35 11.19
CA ALA A 475 -4.95 -13.25 12.01
C ALA A 475 -5.52 -12.07 11.21
N ARG A 476 -5.13 -11.93 9.95
CA ARG A 476 -5.57 -10.86 9.05
C ARG A 476 -6.75 -11.24 8.17
N SER A 477 -7.07 -12.53 8.06
CA SER A 477 -7.99 -13.04 7.03
C SER A 477 -9.04 -14.00 7.55
N VAL A 478 -8.96 -14.43 8.81
CA VAL A 478 -9.88 -15.43 9.36
C VAL A 478 -10.61 -14.87 10.56
N GLN A 479 -11.95 -14.89 10.47
CA GLN A 479 -12.85 -14.57 11.57
C GLN A 479 -13.73 -15.78 11.83
N VAL A 480 -13.90 -16.11 13.11
CA VAL A 480 -14.70 -17.26 13.54
C VAL A 480 -15.69 -16.75 14.56
N GLY A 481 -16.98 -16.97 14.31
CA GLY A 481 -18.04 -16.51 15.20
C GLY A 481 -17.91 -17.08 16.61
N ALA A 482 -18.45 -16.39 17.61
CA ALA A 482 -18.56 -16.89 18.97
C ALA A 482 -19.49 -18.11 19.04
N ARG A 483 -19.28 -18.97 20.05
CA ARG A 483 -20.16 -20.12 20.33
C ARG A 483 -20.39 -20.28 21.82
N GLN A 484 -21.59 -20.70 22.19
CA GLN A 484 -21.93 -20.96 23.57
C GLN A 484 -21.09 -22.11 24.17
N ALA A 485 -20.49 -21.87 25.34
CA ALA A 485 -19.67 -22.81 26.11
C ALA A 485 -20.48 -23.59 27.17
N GLY A 486 -21.65 -23.06 27.52
CA GLY A 486 -22.54 -23.51 28.59
C GLY A 486 -23.61 -22.45 28.85
N ARG A 487 -24.48 -22.65 29.86
CA ARG A 487 -25.53 -21.66 30.18
C ARG A 487 -24.90 -20.31 30.57
N GLY A 488 -25.20 -19.26 29.82
CA GLY A 488 -24.72 -17.90 30.07
C GLY A 488 -23.23 -17.66 29.82
N ARG A 489 -22.55 -18.47 28.98
CA ARG A 489 -21.14 -18.26 28.62
C ARG A 489 -20.85 -18.53 27.15
N TYR A 490 -19.95 -17.75 26.57
CA TYR A 490 -19.55 -17.85 25.16
C TYR A 490 -18.04 -17.88 25.02
N VAL A 491 -17.57 -18.70 24.08
CA VAL A 491 -16.18 -18.76 23.65
C VAL A 491 -16.05 -18.00 22.33
N VAL A 492 -15.15 -17.02 22.31
CA VAL A 492 -14.80 -16.22 21.13
C VAL A 492 -13.40 -16.60 20.68
N PRO A 493 -13.23 -17.31 19.54
CA PRO A 493 -11.93 -17.50 18.93
C PRO A 493 -11.44 -16.17 18.36
N LEU A 494 -10.23 -15.77 18.72
CA LEU A 494 -9.62 -14.53 18.26
C LEU A 494 -8.13 -14.70 18.03
N PHE A 495 -7.56 -13.80 17.23
CA PHE A 495 -6.12 -13.68 17.10
C PHE A 495 -5.63 -12.45 17.85
N THR A 496 -4.55 -12.61 18.64
CA THR A 496 -3.85 -11.45 19.20
C THR A 496 -3.15 -10.67 18.09
N GLU A 497 -2.70 -9.44 18.35
CA GLU A 497 -1.93 -8.67 17.35
C GLU A 497 -0.63 -9.38 16.92
N ALA A 498 -0.04 -10.17 17.81
CA ALA A 498 1.10 -11.03 17.51
C ALA A 498 0.74 -12.24 16.61
N GLY A 499 -0.53 -12.39 16.24
CA GLY A 499 -1.06 -13.46 15.43
C GLY A 499 -1.28 -14.77 16.19
N VAL A 500 -1.26 -14.74 17.53
CA VAL A 500 -1.50 -15.93 18.37
C VAL A 500 -2.98 -16.26 18.40
N LEU A 501 -3.35 -17.51 18.13
CA LEU A 501 -4.72 -17.98 18.31
C LEU A 501 -5.04 -18.12 19.80
N ALA A 502 -6.05 -17.38 20.24
CA ALA A 502 -6.58 -17.41 21.59
C ALA A 502 -8.11 -17.59 21.59
N LEU A 503 -8.65 -18.02 22.73
CA LEU A 503 -10.07 -18.16 22.99
C LEU A 503 -10.40 -17.27 24.19
N ARG A 504 -11.30 -16.30 24.00
CA ARG A 504 -11.83 -15.51 25.10
C ARG A 504 -13.12 -16.13 25.59
N VAL A 505 -13.22 -16.38 26.89
CA VAL A 505 -14.42 -16.91 27.53
C VAL A 505 -15.06 -15.77 28.31
N ASN A 506 -16.29 -15.40 27.93
CA ASN A 506 -17.04 -14.31 28.55
C ASN A 506 -18.33 -14.84 29.20
N GLY A 507 -18.72 -14.27 30.33
CA GLY A 507 -20.08 -14.35 30.84
C GLY A 507 -21.06 -13.50 30.03
N GLU A 508 -22.25 -14.02 29.76
CA GLU A 508 -23.36 -13.28 29.15
C GLU A 508 -24.24 -12.71 30.26
N ARG A 509 -24.14 -11.40 30.49
CA ARG A 509 -24.95 -10.70 31.51
C ARG A 509 -26.17 -9.98 30.93
N ALA A 510 -26.13 -9.62 29.66
CA ALA A 510 -27.25 -8.98 28.96
C ALA A 510 -27.28 -9.43 27.48
N ARG A 511 -28.45 -9.77 26.96
CA ARG A 511 -28.67 -10.20 25.58
C ARG A 511 -29.85 -9.46 24.95
N VAL A 512 -29.62 -8.82 23.81
CA VAL A 512 -30.68 -8.19 23.01
C VAL A 512 -31.39 -9.24 22.16
N VAL A 513 -32.72 -9.24 22.22
CA VAL A 513 -33.60 -10.14 21.45
C VAL A 513 -34.53 -9.36 20.51
N ARG A 514 -34.64 -8.04 20.68
CA ARG A 514 -35.42 -7.17 19.80
C ARG A 514 -34.80 -5.78 19.72
N GLN A 515 -34.88 -5.18 18.54
CA GLN A 515 -34.51 -3.80 18.27
C GLN A 515 -35.63 -3.07 17.52
N ASN A 516 -35.80 -1.78 17.76
CA ASN A 516 -36.71 -0.92 17.01
C ASN A 516 -36.18 0.52 16.93
N LEU A 517 -36.44 1.21 15.82
CA LEU A 517 -36.06 2.60 15.62
C LEU A 517 -37.28 3.51 15.54
N TRP A 518 -37.26 4.63 16.26
CA TRP A 518 -38.29 5.66 16.16
C TRP A 518 -37.69 7.05 16.44
N GLY A 519 -37.90 8.01 15.53
CA GLY A 519 -37.47 9.40 15.73
C GLY A 519 -35.97 9.58 16.00
N GLY A 520 -35.10 8.75 15.42
CA GLY A 520 -33.65 8.78 15.68
C GLY A 520 -33.20 8.09 16.97
N ARG A 521 -34.10 7.40 17.68
CA ARG A 521 -33.79 6.61 18.89
C ARG A 521 -33.88 5.12 18.62
N LEU A 522 -32.82 4.41 18.97
CA LEU A 522 -32.74 2.96 18.91
C LEU A 522 -33.15 2.37 20.27
N ARG A 523 -34.30 1.68 20.29
CA ARG A 523 -34.76 0.90 21.44
C ARG A 523 -34.22 -0.51 21.37
N LEU A 524 -33.55 -0.94 22.44
CA LEU A 524 -33.09 -2.30 22.66
C LEU A 524 -33.94 -2.97 23.73
N GLU A 525 -34.41 -4.19 23.47
CA GLU A 525 -35.15 -5.01 24.43
C GLU A 525 -34.47 -6.39 24.53
N GLY A 526 -34.32 -6.89 25.75
CA GLY A 526 -33.46 -8.04 26.00
C GLY A 526 -33.62 -8.70 27.35
N GLU A 527 -32.84 -9.75 27.56
CA GLU A 527 -32.67 -10.45 28.84
C GLU A 527 -31.46 -9.89 29.58
N ILE A 528 -31.51 -9.85 30.92
CA ILE A 528 -30.40 -9.41 31.78
C ILE A 528 -30.33 -10.27 33.04
N GLU A 529 -29.12 -10.59 33.49
CA GLU A 529 -28.88 -11.38 34.70
C GLU A 529 -27.62 -10.88 35.42
N GLY A 530 -27.61 -10.94 36.76
CA GLY A 530 -26.39 -10.71 37.56
C GLY A 530 -25.84 -9.27 37.54
N CYS A 531 -26.63 -8.26 37.15
CA CYS A 531 -26.16 -6.87 37.01
C CYS A 531 -26.47 -5.94 38.21
N GLY A 532 -27.17 -6.42 39.24
CA GLY A 532 -27.54 -5.62 40.42
C GLY A 532 -28.66 -4.62 40.18
N ARG A 533 -28.86 -3.69 41.13
CA ARG A 533 -29.85 -2.60 41.03
C ARG A 533 -29.22 -1.42 40.27
N GLU A 534 -29.95 -0.85 39.32
CA GLU A 534 -29.54 0.31 38.49
C GLU A 534 -28.32 0.09 37.56
N PRO A 535 -28.31 -0.96 36.72
CA PRO A 535 -27.30 -1.07 35.68
C PRO A 535 -27.41 0.08 34.66
N VAL A 536 -26.31 0.39 33.99
CA VAL A 536 -26.28 1.39 32.90
C VAL A 536 -25.70 0.81 31.64
N LEU A 537 -26.21 1.26 30.50
CA LEU A 537 -25.69 0.89 29.19
C LEU A 537 -24.55 1.84 28.84
N ARG A 538 -23.37 1.27 28.58
CA ARG A 538 -22.15 1.97 28.16
C ARG A 538 -22.00 1.79 26.64
N VAL A 539 -22.06 2.87 25.89
CA VAL A 539 -21.88 2.87 24.42
C VAL A 539 -20.55 3.57 24.11
N THR A 540 -19.57 2.82 23.62
CA THR A 540 -18.18 3.29 23.48
C THR A 540 -17.73 3.20 22.04
N ARG A 541 -17.31 4.33 21.44
CA ARG A 541 -16.72 4.36 20.10
C ARG A 541 -15.44 3.52 20.05
N ARG A 542 -15.20 2.82 18.94
CA ARG A 542 -13.96 2.10 18.68
C ARG A 542 -13.15 2.75 17.55
N PRO A 543 -11.83 2.92 17.76
CA PRO A 543 -11.10 2.63 19.00
C PRO A 543 -11.38 3.66 20.11
N GLY A 544 -11.38 3.17 21.36
CA GLY A 544 -12.01 3.66 22.59
C GLY A 544 -12.21 5.18 22.76
N GLY A 545 -13.41 5.67 22.45
CA GLY A 545 -13.86 7.03 22.81
C GLY A 545 -14.36 7.14 24.25
N VAL A 546 -14.76 8.35 24.66
CA VAL A 546 -15.41 8.57 25.97
C VAL A 546 -16.78 7.88 25.96
N PRO A 547 -17.08 6.99 26.92
CA PRO A 547 -18.32 6.24 26.89
C PRO A 547 -19.55 7.13 27.10
N LEU A 548 -20.55 6.95 26.24
CA LEU A 548 -21.90 7.47 26.44
C LEU A 548 -22.66 6.53 27.37
N LEU A 549 -23.38 7.09 28.34
CA LEU A 549 -24.12 6.32 29.34
C LEU A 549 -25.62 6.50 29.15
N TYR A 550 -26.34 5.40 28.98
CA TYR A 550 -27.80 5.37 28.86
C TYR A 550 -28.42 4.59 30.02
N PRO A 551 -29.56 5.04 30.58
CA PRO A 551 -30.24 4.33 31.65
C PRO A 551 -30.83 3.02 31.14
N ILE A 552 -30.70 1.95 31.95
CA ILE A 552 -31.38 0.68 31.71
C ILE A 552 -32.58 0.58 32.64
N ARG A 553 -33.75 0.26 32.08
CA ARG A 553 -34.94 -0.12 32.87
C ARG A 553 -35.04 -1.63 32.90
N THR A 554 -35.05 -2.22 34.10
CA THR A 554 -35.09 -3.69 34.26
C THR A 554 -35.87 -4.13 35.50
N ASP A 555 -36.48 -5.32 35.41
CA ASP A 555 -37.09 -6.05 36.54
C ASP A 555 -36.15 -7.14 37.12
N GLY A 556 -34.90 -7.21 36.65
CA GLY A 556 -33.90 -8.23 37.01
C GLY A 556 -33.89 -9.46 36.10
N ARG A 557 -34.76 -9.53 35.08
CA ARG A 557 -34.75 -10.58 34.05
C ARG A 557 -34.83 -10.02 32.64
N VAL A 558 -35.62 -8.97 32.44
CA VAL A 558 -35.79 -8.28 31.16
C VAL A 558 -35.26 -6.87 31.29
N PHE A 559 -34.68 -6.32 30.22
CA PHE A 559 -34.25 -4.93 30.17
C PHE A 559 -34.74 -4.21 28.93
N THR A 560 -34.89 -2.89 29.07
CA THR A 560 -35.09 -1.95 27.96
C THR A 560 -34.11 -0.79 28.09
N ALA A 561 -33.55 -0.35 26.97
CA ALA A 561 -32.67 0.82 26.89
C ALA A 561 -32.92 1.57 25.58
N ASP A 562 -32.90 2.91 25.65
CA ASP A 562 -33.07 3.79 24.50
C ASP A 562 -31.75 4.53 24.24
N ILE A 563 -31.14 4.31 23.07
CA ILE A 563 -29.94 5.00 22.61
C ILE A 563 -30.36 6.11 21.66
N ASP A 564 -29.93 7.35 21.91
CA ASP A 564 -30.15 8.46 20.98
C ASP A 564 -29.06 8.41 19.91
N LEU A 565 -29.41 8.03 18.68
CA LEU A 565 -28.40 7.82 17.64
C LEU A 565 -27.73 9.12 17.21
N ARG A 566 -28.30 10.28 17.54
CA ARG A 566 -27.67 11.58 17.30
C ARG A 566 -26.40 11.78 18.13
N ASP A 567 -26.30 11.14 19.30
CA ASP A 567 -25.14 11.24 20.18
C ASP A 567 -23.93 10.44 19.65
N ILE A 568 -24.16 9.49 18.73
CA ILE A 568 -23.10 8.69 18.10
C ILE A 568 -22.73 9.17 16.69
N LEU A 569 -23.45 10.16 16.15
CA LEU A 569 -23.10 10.78 14.86
C LEU A 569 -21.96 11.79 15.04
N PRO A 570 -21.06 11.94 14.05
CA PRO A 570 -20.04 12.98 14.10
C PRO A 570 -20.68 14.38 14.12
N THR A 571 -20.23 15.23 15.05
CA THR A 571 -20.70 16.62 15.24
C THR A 571 -20.36 17.55 14.08
N ARG A 572 -19.26 17.30 13.34
CA ARG A 572 -18.91 17.98 12.10
C ARG A 572 -18.93 17.02 10.91
N ARG A 573 -19.72 17.36 9.88
CA ARG A 573 -19.71 16.69 8.58
C ARG A 573 -18.50 17.18 7.78
N THR A 574 -17.44 16.39 7.70
CA THR A 574 -16.34 16.67 6.77
C THR A 574 -16.77 16.32 5.36
N SER A 575 -17.37 17.28 4.65
CA SER A 575 -17.64 17.17 3.23
C SER A 575 -16.33 17.30 2.45
N VAL A 576 -15.62 16.18 2.28
CA VAL A 576 -14.38 16.07 1.47
C VAL A 576 -13.19 16.86 2.06
N THR A 577 -12.12 16.16 2.45
CA THR A 577 -10.79 16.78 2.41
C THR A 577 -10.22 16.47 1.04
N GLU A 578 -9.84 17.50 0.28
CA GLU A 578 -9.09 17.42 -0.98
C GLU A 578 -7.75 16.65 -0.84
N GLN A 579 -7.38 16.20 0.36
CA GLN A 579 -6.13 15.48 0.64
C GLN A 579 -6.31 14.10 1.31
N GLY A 580 -7.48 13.47 1.19
CA GLY A 580 -7.58 12.01 1.30
C GLY A 580 -7.60 11.39 2.69
N VAL A 581 -8.16 12.05 3.72
CA VAL A 581 -8.60 11.33 4.94
C VAL A 581 -9.99 10.74 4.65
N PRO A 582 -10.16 9.41 4.53
CA PRO A 582 -11.46 8.83 4.22
C PRO A 582 -12.42 9.06 5.39
N ASP A 583 -13.67 9.45 5.11
CA ASP A 583 -14.78 9.29 6.05
C ASP A 583 -14.93 7.78 6.34
N ARG A 584 -14.44 7.35 7.50
CA ARG A 584 -14.38 5.94 7.87
C ARG A 584 -15.56 5.58 8.76
N PRO A 585 -16.10 4.37 8.62
CA PRO A 585 -17.08 3.87 9.58
C PRO A 585 -16.48 3.88 10.99
N ALA A 586 -17.26 4.27 11.98
CA ALA A 586 -16.93 4.04 13.38
C ALA A 586 -17.86 2.99 13.96
N GLU A 587 -17.26 2.03 14.67
CA GLU A 587 -18.02 1.03 15.42
C GLU A 587 -18.17 1.49 16.86
N TRP A 588 -19.31 1.20 17.46
CA TRP A 588 -19.67 1.55 18.82
C TRP A 588 -20.04 0.26 19.52
N MET A 589 -19.23 -0.09 20.53
CA MET A 589 -19.52 -1.23 21.38
C MET A 589 -20.63 -0.89 22.34
N VAL A 590 -21.54 -1.83 22.52
CA VAL A 590 -22.59 -1.73 23.52
C VAL A 590 -22.29 -2.70 24.66
N GLU A 591 -22.09 -2.16 25.85
CA GLU A 591 -21.72 -2.89 27.06
C GLU A 591 -22.70 -2.54 28.18
N VAL A 592 -22.89 -3.44 29.14
CA VAL A 592 -23.59 -3.15 30.38
C VAL A 592 -22.57 -2.97 31.50
N ARG A 593 -22.69 -1.88 32.25
CA ARG A 593 -21.98 -1.69 33.52
C ARG A 593 -22.94 -2.02 34.66
N SER A 594 -22.64 -3.06 35.41
CA SER A 594 -23.40 -3.45 36.59
C SER A 594 -23.13 -2.55 37.79
N ALA A 595 -23.96 -2.67 38.83
CA ALA A 595 -23.90 -1.84 40.03
C ALA A 595 -22.57 -1.95 40.79
N ASP A 596 -21.89 -3.10 40.68
CA ASP A 596 -20.57 -3.39 41.24
C ASP A 596 -19.41 -2.85 40.36
N GLY A 597 -19.73 -2.15 39.27
CA GLY A 597 -18.75 -1.55 38.36
C GLY A 597 -18.23 -2.50 37.26
N VAL A 598 -18.65 -3.76 37.23
CA VAL A 598 -18.22 -4.71 36.20
C VAL A 598 -18.83 -4.35 34.85
N VAL A 599 -17.99 -4.28 33.81
CA VAL A 599 -18.41 -3.99 32.42
C VAL A 599 -18.36 -5.27 31.60
N THR A 600 -19.47 -5.62 30.95
CA THR A 600 -19.56 -6.80 30.07
C THR A 600 -20.25 -6.45 28.75
N PRO A 601 -19.79 -6.99 27.60
CA PRO A 601 -20.47 -6.81 26.33
C PRO A 601 -21.93 -7.26 26.39
N VAL A 602 -22.82 -6.46 25.79
CA VAL A 602 -24.20 -6.89 25.53
C VAL A 602 -24.16 -7.82 24.32
N THR A 603 -24.72 -9.02 24.42
CA THR A 603 -24.76 -9.97 23.30
C THR A 603 -25.97 -9.69 22.40
N PHE A 604 -25.86 -10.07 21.14
CA PHE A 604 -26.93 -9.98 20.16
C PHE A 604 -27.42 -11.39 19.82
N ALA A 605 -28.73 -11.64 19.90
CA ALA A 605 -29.32 -12.94 19.63
C ALA A 605 -28.95 -13.47 18.23
N GLU A 606 -28.74 -14.78 18.10
CA GLU A 606 -28.25 -15.40 16.85
C GLU A 606 -29.26 -15.32 15.70
N ASP A 607 -30.55 -15.25 16.02
CA ASP A 607 -31.69 -15.24 15.10
C ASP A 607 -32.27 -13.84 14.86
N LEU A 608 -31.78 -12.81 15.55
CA LEU A 608 -32.19 -11.43 15.33
C LEU A 608 -31.47 -10.90 14.07
N PRO A 609 -32.18 -10.38 13.04
CA PRO A 609 -31.54 -9.78 11.88
C PRO A 609 -30.85 -8.45 12.21
N ALA A 610 -29.83 -8.10 11.43
CA ALA A 610 -29.20 -6.79 11.50
C ALA A 610 -30.20 -5.68 11.10
N GLY A 611 -30.11 -4.53 11.77
CA GLY A 611 -30.87 -3.33 11.44
C GLY A 611 -30.02 -2.37 10.63
N ARG A 612 -30.60 -1.70 9.63
CA ARG A 612 -29.96 -0.63 8.85
C ARG A 612 -30.87 0.58 8.83
N HIS A 613 -30.31 1.74 9.13
CA HIS A 613 -31.10 2.94 9.36
C HIS A 613 -30.42 4.17 8.79
N GLY A 614 -31.11 4.89 7.89
CA GLY A 614 -30.72 6.22 7.47
C GLY A 614 -30.92 7.24 8.59
N LEU A 615 -29.89 8.04 8.87
CA LEU A 615 -29.99 9.16 9.79
C LEU A 615 -29.02 10.28 9.39
N ALA A 616 -29.56 11.45 9.08
CA ALA A 616 -28.79 12.66 8.81
C ALA A 616 -27.74 12.49 7.68
N GLY A 617 -28.06 11.73 6.62
CA GLY A 617 -27.18 11.48 5.47
C GLY A 617 -26.10 10.42 5.72
N ARG A 618 -26.18 9.67 6.83
CA ARG A 618 -25.34 8.52 7.17
C ARG A 618 -26.21 7.28 7.34
N GLU A 619 -25.58 6.11 7.30
CA GLU A 619 -26.19 4.84 7.65
C GLU A 619 -25.70 4.40 9.03
N ILE A 620 -26.64 4.00 9.90
CA ILE A 620 -26.38 3.30 11.15
C ILE A 620 -26.74 1.83 10.98
N VAL A 621 -25.76 0.96 11.14
CA VAL A 621 -25.93 -0.50 11.10
C VAL A 621 -25.89 -1.06 12.51
N VAL A 622 -26.91 -1.80 12.90
CA VAL A 622 -27.03 -2.47 14.20
C VAL A 622 -26.91 -3.96 13.97
N PHE A 623 -25.80 -4.57 14.40
CA PHE A 623 -25.51 -5.96 14.04
C PHE A 623 -24.77 -6.72 15.13
N ARG A 624 -24.77 -8.04 14.97
CA ARG A 624 -23.99 -8.98 15.77
C ARG A 624 -22.57 -9.06 15.22
N ASP A 625 -21.58 -8.70 16.02
CA ASP A 625 -20.19 -8.90 15.62
C ASP A 625 -19.76 -10.39 15.69
N HIS A 626 -18.54 -10.68 15.24
CA HIS A 626 -17.99 -12.03 15.30
C HIS A 626 -17.82 -12.54 16.74
N GLY A 627 -17.71 -11.66 17.73
CA GLY A 627 -17.69 -11.98 19.15
C GLY A 627 -19.05 -12.29 19.75
N GLY A 628 -20.13 -12.16 18.96
CA GLY A 628 -21.51 -12.30 19.42
C GLY A 628 -22.05 -11.07 20.17
N GLY A 629 -21.26 -9.99 20.22
CA GLY A 629 -21.64 -8.72 20.84
C GLY A 629 -22.51 -7.87 19.92
N LEU A 630 -23.33 -7.03 20.53
CA LEU A 630 -24.06 -5.97 19.85
C LEU A 630 -23.09 -4.82 19.51
N VAL A 631 -23.04 -4.46 18.23
CA VAL A 631 -22.27 -3.33 17.71
C VAL A 631 -23.17 -2.42 16.90
N LEU A 632 -23.04 -1.11 17.11
CA LEU A 632 -23.58 -0.09 16.21
C LEU A 632 -22.43 0.38 15.32
N ARG A 633 -22.66 0.55 14.02
CA ARG A 633 -21.68 1.14 13.12
C ARG A 633 -22.30 2.36 12.47
N ASP A 634 -21.69 3.52 12.65
CA ASP A 634 -21.99 4.68 11.82
C ASP A 634 -21.10 4.67 10.59
N GLN A 635 -21.66 4.93 9.42
CA GLN A 635 -20.92 4.89 8.16
C GLN A 635 -21.52 5.85 7.12
N PRO A 636 -20.76 6.24 6.09
CA PRO A 636 -21.34 6.85 4.89
C PRO A 636 -22.42 5.95 4.30
N ALA A 637 -23.41 6.54 3.62
CA ALA A 637 -24.43 5.76 2.94
C ALA A 637 -23.80 4.72 1.99
N ALA A 638 -24.30 3.49 2.05
CA ALA A 638 -23.82 2.36 1.25
C ALA A 638 -24.99 1.57 0.67
N ALA A 639 -24.72 0.79 -0.37
CA ALA A 639 -25.62 -0.22 -0.89
C ALA A 639 -25.26 -1.57 -0.28
N PHE A 640 -26.23 -2.36 0.17
CA PHE A 640 -25.96 -3.68 0.75
C PHE A 640 -26.43 -4.79 -0.17
N VAL A 641 -25.71 -5.90 -0.18
CA VAL A 641 -26.03 -7.08 -1.01
C VAL A 641 -26.90 -8.06 -0.23
N ASP A 642 -28.07 -8.40 -0.79
CA ASP A 642 -28.95 -9.45 -0.29
C ASP A 642 -28.66 -10.79 -0.97
N LEU A 643 -28.26 -10.75 -2.26
CA LEU A 643 -27.92 -11.92 -3.06
C LEU A 643 -26.72 -11.61 -3.96
N ALA A 644 -25.74 -12.51 -3.97
CA ALA A 644 -24.75 -12.57 -5.03
C ALA A 644 -24.52 -14.02 -5.47
N GLU A 645 -24.44 -14.24 -6.77
CA GLU A 645 -24.16 -15.56 -7.34
C GLU A 645 -23.48 -15.46 -8.71
N TRP A 646 -22.77 -16.52 -9.09
CA TRP A 646 -22.22 -16.68 -10.43
C TRP A 646 -23.23 -17.43 -11.31
N LEU A 647 -23.69 -16.79 -12.38
CA LEU A 647 -24.61 -17.37 -13.35
C LEU A 647 -23.89 -18.30 -14.34
N PRO A 648 -24.61 -19.24 -14.98
CA PRO A 648 -24.08 -20.01 -16.10
C PRO A 648 -23.57 -19.09 -17.21
N GLY A 649 -22.26 -19.11 -17.47
CA GLY A 649 -21.60 -18.20 -18.42
C GLY A 649 -20.58 -17.24 -17.79
N GLY A 650 -20.44 -17.23 -16.46
CA GLY A 650 -19.42 -16.44 -15.76
C GLY A 650 -19.83 -15.00 -15.44
N GLU A 651 -21.11 -14.66 -15.62
CA GLU A 651 -21.67 -13.41 -15.14
C GLU A 651 -21.87 -13.44 -13.62
N LEU A 652 -21.51 -12.35 -12.96
CA LEU A 652 -21.77 -12.10 -11.55
C LEU A 652 -23.07 -11.30 -11.42
N LEU A 653 -24.07 -11.92 -10.79
CA LEU A 653 -25.32 -11.27 -10.39
C LEU A 653 -25.16 -10.71 -8.98
N ILE A 654 -25.55 -9.45 -8.78
CA ILE A 654 -25.59 -8.79 -7.47
C ILE A 654 -26.96 -8.12 -7.32
N GLU A 655 -27.70 -8.48 -6.27
CA GLU A 655 -28.98 -7.86 -5.91
C GLU A 655 -28.93 -7.38 -4.47
N GLY A 656 -29.58 -6.24 -4.20
CA GLY A 656 -29.47 -5.60 -2.91
C GLY A 656 -30.35 -4.36 -2.73
N GLY A 657 -30.14 -3.68 -1.61
CA GLY A 657 -30.96 -2.56 -1.16
C GLY A 657 -30.16 -1.36 -0.65
N PHE A 658 -30.92 -0.36 -0.19
CA PHE A 658 -30.41 0.87 0.42
C PHE A 658 -31.14 1.15 1.75
N ALA A 659 -30.46 1.82 2.70
CA ALA A 659 -31.10 2.25 3.95
C ALA A 659 -32.03 3.46 3.76
N GLU A 660 -31.78 4.28 2.74
CA GLU A 660 -32.64 5.37 2.26
C GLU A 660 -32.83 5.25 0.74
N PRO A 661 -33.90 5.79 0.13
CA PRO A 661 -34.12 5.60 -1.29
C PRO A 661 -33.06 6.27 -2.19
N TYR A 662 -32.51 5.52 -3.16
CA TYR A 662 -31.60 6.03 -4.20
C TYR A 662 -32.01 5.54 -5.60
N GLU A 663 -31.66 6.32 -6.62
CA GLU A 663 -31.86 5.96 -8.03
C GLU A 663 -30.53 5.47 -8.65
N PRO A 664 -30.31 4.14 -8.81
CA PRO A 664 -29.06 3.61 -9.33
C PRO A 664 -28.90 3.88 -10.83
N ASP A 665 -27.67 4.17 -11.25
CA ASP A 665 -27.30 4.45 -12.64
C ASP A 665 -26.34 3.40 -13.22
N ALA A 666 -25.29 3.01 -12.46
CA ALA A 666 -24.33 2.01 -12.90
C ALA A 666 -23.58 1.34 -11.73
N LEU A 667 -23.13 0.10 -11.93
CA LEU A 667 -22.20 -0.58 -11.04
C LEU A 667 -20.79 -0.21 -11.47
N VAL A 668 -20.07 0.50 -10.60
CA VAL A 668 -18.70 0.93 -10.79
C VAL A 668 -17.74 -0.14 -10.25
N VAL A 669 -16.83 -0.58 -11.10
CA VAL A 669 -15.75 -1.53 -10.80
C VAL A 669 -14.44 -0.76 -10.87
N ARG A 670 -13.86 -0.45 -9.71
CA ARG A 670 -12.68 0.43 -9.61
C ARG A 670 -11.48 -0.32 -9.04
N ALA A 671 -10.35 -0.31 -9.75
CA ALA A 671 -9.11 -0.88 -9.25
C ALA A 671 -8.68 -0.15 -7.97
N ARG A 672 -8.23 -0.90 -6.95
CA ARG A 672 -7.83 -0.32 -5.66
C ARG A 672 -6.59 0.57 -5.72
N ASP A 673 -5.85 0.55 -6.81
CA ASP A 673 -4.75 1.49 -7.07
C ASP A 673 -5.20 2.78 -7.76
N GLY A 674 -6.50 2.90 -8.07
CA GLY A 674 -7.12 4.08 -8.68
C GLY A 674 -6.93 4.20 -10.20
N ARG A 675 -6.22 3.26 -10.83
CA ARG A 675 -5.79 3.40 -12.24
C ARG A 675 -6.79 2.90 -13.26
N LEU A 676 -7.82 2.17 -12.83
CA LEU A 676 -8.82 1.60 -13.72
C LEU A 676 -10.21 1.78 -13.12
N GLU A 677 -11.12 2.34 -13.91
CA GLU A 677 -12.55 2.34 -13.63
C GLU A 677 -13.30 1.75 -14.82
N ARG A 678 -14.30 0.93 -14.52
CA ARG A 678 -15.21 0.34 -15.49
C ARG A 678 -16.62 0.37 -14.94
N THR A 679 -17.63 0.38 -15.80
CA THR A 679 -19.04 0.36 -15.39
C THR A 679 -19.77 -0.85 -15.98
N ALA A 680 -20.80 -1.29 -15.27
CA ALA A 680 -21.74 -2.31 -15.71
C ALA A 680 -23.18 -1.82 -15.49
N PRO A 681 -24.14 -2.25 -16.32
CA PRO A 681 -25.53 -1.80 -16.21
C PRO A 681 -26.17 -2.27 -14.90
N VAL A 682 -27.05 -1.41 -14.37
CA VAL A 682 -27.85 -1.66 -13.17
C VAL A 682 -29.31 -1.36 -13.46
N GLU A 683 -30.19 -2.22 -12.96
CA GLU A 683 -31.64 -2.05 -12.95
C GLU A 683 -32.09 -1.84 -11.51
N GLY A 684 -33.12 -1.03 -11.25
CA GLY A 684 -33.61 -0.82 -9.89
C GLY A 684 -34.50 0.42 -9.75
N THR A 685 -35.13 0.54 -8.60
CA THR A 685 -35.96 1.69 -8.19
C THR A 685 -35.70 1.94 -6.73
N GLY A 686 -35.70 3.20 -6.26
CA GLY A 686 -35.62 3.70 -4.87
C GLY A 686 -35.18 2.73 -3.74
N ALA A 687 -35.90 1.63 -3.52
CA ALA A 687 -35.64 0.64 -2.47
C ALA A 687 -34.58 -0.43 -2.78
N GLY A 688 -34.19 -0.66 -4.04
CA GLY A 688 -33.24 -1.72 -4.38
C GLY A 688 -32.66 -1.70 -5.80
N PHE A 689 -31.65 -2.53 -6.01
CA PHE A 689 -30.89 -2.60 -7.25
C PHE A 689 -30.56 -4.04 -7.65
N ARG A 690 -30.29 -4.22 -8.94
CA ARG A 690 -29.85 -5.44 -9.60
C ARG A 690 -28.75 -5.10 -10.61
N ALA A 691 -27.56 -5.66 -10.41
CA ALA A 691 -26.41 -5.45 -11.28
C ALA A 691 -25.94 -6.77 -11.89
N ARG A 692 -25.51 -6.73 -13.15
CA ARG A 692 -24.86 -7.86 -13.84
C ARG A 692 -23.50 -7.44 -14.38
N LEU A 693 -22.46 -8.17 -13.99
CA LEU A 693 -21.08 -7.93 -14.42
C LEU A 693 -20.53 -9.20 -15.06
N LEU A 694 -20.01 -9.12 -16.29
CA LEU A 694 -19.20 -10.17 -16.90
C LEU A 694 -17.72 -9.79 -16.81
N PRO A 695 -16.94 -10.28 -15.82
CA PRO A 695 -15.56 -9.83 -15.61
C PRO A 695 -14.62 -10.14 -16.77
N GLU A 696 -14.95 -11.10 -17.62
CA GLU A 696 -14.17 -11.47 -18.82
C GLU A 696 -14.39 -10.53 -20.00
N ALA A 697 -15.43 -9.68 -19.97
CA ALA A 697 -15.79 -8.80 -21.07
C ALA A 697 -16.48 -7.51 -20.57
N VAL A 698 -15.70 -6.65 -19.92
CA VAL A 698 -16.17 -5.37 -19.40
C VAL A 698 -15.96 -4.27 -20.44
N GLY A 699 -16.92 -3.35 -20.56
CA GLY A 699 -16.86 -2.25 -21.53
C GLY A 699 -15.70 -1.30 -21.25
N SER A 700 -14.95 -0.95 -22.30
CA SER A 700 -13.86 0.01 -22.28
C SER A 700 -13.90 0.88 -23.55
N PRO A 701 -13.16 2.02 -23.60
CA PRO A 701 -12.98 2.78 -24.84
C PRO A 701 -12.40 1.95 -26.00
N LEU A 702 -11.73 0.83 -25.68
CA LEU A 702 -11.09 -0.09 -26.63
C LEU A 702 -11.99 -1.27 -27.04
N GLY A 703 -13.27 -1.23 -26.68
CA GLY A 703 -14.19 -2.37 -26.83
C GLY A 703 -14.36 -3.16 -25.53
N ARG A 704 -14.69 -4.45 -25.62
CA ARG A 704 -14.90 -5.31 -24.45
C ARG A 704 -13.63 -6.09 -24.14
N LEU A 705 -13.03 -5.85 -22.98
CA LEU A 705 -11.81 -6.51 -22.52
C LEU A 705 -12.04 -7.15 -21.13
N PRO A 706 -11.32 -8.23 -20.80
CA PRO A 706 -11.36 -8.80 -19.45
C PRO A 706 -10.77 -7.82 -18.43
N LEU A 707 -11.26 -7.86 -17.20
CA LEU A 707 -10.61 -7.15 -16.09
C LEU A 707 -9.17 -7.67 -15.92
N PRO A 708 -8.18 -6.78 -15.84
CA PRO A 708 -6.81 -7.20 -15.57
C PRO A 708 -6.67 -7.81 -14.17
N ARG A 709 -5.56 -8.48 -13.92
CA ARG A 709 -5.15 -9.02 -12.64
C ARG A 709 -5.11 -7.88 -11.63
N GLY A 710 -5.91 -8.00 -10.59
CA GLY A 710 -6.03 -6.93 -9.62
C GLY A 710 -7.05 -7.21 -8.54
N ARG A 711 -7.29 -6.18 -7.72
CA ARG A 711 -8.38 -6.14 -6.75
C ARG A 711 -9.22 -4.90 -7.05
N TYR A 712 -10.50 -5.11 -7.26
CA TYR A 712 -11.45 -4.08 -7.64
C TYR A 712 -12.45 -3.87 -6.51
N GLY A 713 -12.63 -2.64 -6.06
CA GLY A 713 -13.76 -2.27 -5.23
C GLY A 713 -15.01 -2.11 -6.09
N LEU A 714 -16.16 -2.52 -5.55
CA LEU A 714 -17.46 -2.32 -6.20
C LEU A 714 -18.22 -1.18 -5.51
N ALA A 715 -18.83 -0.31 -6.32
CA ALA A 715 -19.67 0.79 -5.87
C ALA A 715 -20.86 0.98 -6.83
N LEU A 716 -21.95 1.60 -6.39
CA LEU A 716 -23.07 2.04 -7.22
C LEU A 716 -22.97 3.54 -7.47
N ARG A 717 -22.94 3.92 -8.74
CA ARG A 717 -23.22 5.28 -9.15
C ARG A 717 -24.72 5.52 -9.04
N VAL A 718 -25.12 6.59 -8.38
CA VAL A 718 -26.53 6.95 -8.17
C VAL A 718 -26.78 8.37 -8.64
N ARG A 719 -27.97 8.63 -9.21
CA ARG A 719 -28.31 9.94 -9.78
C ARG A 719 -28.53 10.98 -8.69
N GLY A 720 -28.05 12.21 -8.93
CA GLY A 720 -28.20 13.33 -7.99
C GLY A 720 -27.27 13.28 -6.78
N SER A 721 -26.29 12.36 -6.75
CA SER A 721 -25.21 12.30 -5.78
C SER A 721 -23.88 12.60 -6.44
N ASP A 722 -23.03 13.39 -5.79
CA ASP A 722 -21.65 13.65 -6.23
C ASP A 722 -20.68 12.51 -5.88
N ARG A 723 -21.18 11.42 -5.27
CA ARG A 723 -20.38 10.28 -4.82
C ARG A 723 -21.02 8.95 -5.18
N ASP A 724 -20.19 8.00 -5.60
CA ASP A 724 -20.57 6.59 -5.75
C ASP A 724 -20.72 5.95 -4.36
N LEU A 725 -21.82 5.21 -4.15
CA LEU A 725 -22.09 4.48 -2.91
C LEU A 725 -21.31 3.16 -2.89
N PRO A 726 -20.48 2.85 -1.89
CA PRO A 726 -19.82 1.56 -1.81
C PRO A 726 -20.84 0.42 -1.72
N VAL A 727 -20.53 -0.72 -2.34
CA VAL A 727 -21.32 -1.95 -2.20
C VAL A 727 -20.78 -2.77 -1.05
N GLU A 728 -21.61 -3.13 -0.08
CA GLU A 728 -21.26 -3.97 1.05
C GLU A 728 -21.55 -5.44 0.79
N PHE A 729 -20.59 -6.29 1.13
CA PHE A 729 -20.69 -7.74 1.01
C PHE A 729 -20.09 -8.40 2.24
N ALA A 730 -20.76 -9.42 2.78
CA ALA A 730 -20.35 -10.07 4.02
C ALA A 730 -18.94 -10.69 3.88
N PRO A 731 -17.98 -10.36 4.77
CA PRO A 731 -16.64 -10.92 4.71
C PRO A 731 -16.65 -12.42 5.03
N GLY A 732 -15.83 -13.19 4.32
CA GLY A 732 -15.71 -14.63 4.53
C GLY A 732 -16.78 -15.46 3.81
N CYS A 733 -17.68 -14.82 3.07
CA CYS A 733 -18.65 -15.44 2.18
C CYS A 733 -18.15 -15.44 0.72
N ALA A 734 -16.87 -15.76 0.51
CA ALA A 734 -16.23 -15.62 -0.78
C ALA A 734 -16.90 -16.48 -1.88
N LEU A 735 -17.31 -15.84 -2.97
CA LEU A 735 -17.84 -16.49 -4.16
C LEU A 735 -16.75 -16.60 -5.21
N VAL A 736 -16.40 -17.84 -5.58
CA VAL A 736 -15.32 -18.13 -6.52
C VAL A 736 -15.89 -18.64 -7.83
N HIS A 737 -15.44 -18.03 -8.93
CA HIS A 737 -15.63 -18.54 -10.28
C HIS A 737 -14.27 -18.78 -10.92
N GLU A 738 -14.08 -19.98 -11.48
CA GLU A 738 -12.85 -20.38 -12.14
C GLU A 738 -13.13 -20.67 -13.61
N THR A 739 -12.29 -20.12 -14.47
CA THR A 739 -12.18 -20.50 -15.86
C THR A 739 -10.88 -21.25 -16.08
N ALA A 740 -10.58 -21.67 -17.31
CA ALA A 740 -9.39 -22.47 -17.60
C ALA A 740 -8.07 -21.78 -17.17
N ARG A 741 -8.04 -20.44 -17.15
CA ARG A 741 -6.84 -19.64 -16.87
C ARG A 741 -7.03 -18.58 -15.80
N ARG A 742 -8.27 -18.19 -15.44
CA ARG A 742 -8.54 -17.13 -14.46
C ARG A 742 -9.37 -17.63 -13.29
N THR A 743 -9.19 -16.97 -12.16
CA THR A 743 -10.00 -17.10 -10.95
C THR A 743 -10.53 -15.71 -10.60
N PHE A 744 -11.85 -15.63 -10.44
CA PHE A 744 -12.57 -14.46 -9.99
C PHE A 744 -13.11 -14.76 -8.60
N THR A 745 -12.84 -13.89 -7.64
CA THR A 745 -13.29 -14.07 -6.25
C THR A 745 -13.95 -12.79 -5.77
N LEU A 746 -15.26 -12.82 -5.58
CA LEU A 746 -15.98 -11.77 -4.86
C LEU A 746 -15.94 -12.08 -3.37
N ASP A 747 -15.49 -11.14 -2.54
CA ASP A 747 -15.51 -11.26 -1.08
C ASP A 747 -15.64 -9.86 -0.44
N GLY A 748 -16.04 -9.82 0.82
CA GLY A 748 -16.01 -8.59 1.62
C GLY A 748 -14.61 -8.34 2.13
N ASP A 749 -14.10 -7.11 2.03
CA ASP A 749 -12.88 -6.77 2.74
C ASP A 749 -13.14 -6.55 4.24
N ARG A 750 -12.08 -6.19 4.98
CA ARG A 750 -12.16 -5.95 6.43
C ARG A 750 -13.11 -4.83 6.83
N THR A 751 -13.53 -3.94 5.92
CA THR A 751 -14.54 -2.91 6.19
C THR A 751 -15.92 -3.35 5.73
N GLY A 752 -16.07 -4.56 5.20
CA GLY A 752 -17.32 -5.07 4.65
C GLY A 752 -17.59 -4.61 3.22
N HIS A 753 -16.65 -3.93 2.55
CA HIS A 753 -16.85 -3.49 1.18
C HIS A 753 -16.54 -4.62 0.19
N ALA A 754 -17.39 -4.79 -0.81
CA ALA A 754 -17.26 -5.78 -1.85
C ALA A 754 -15.97 -5.59 -2.66
N VAL A 755 -15.21 -6.66 -2.79
CA VAL A 755 -13.97 -6.73 -3.57
C VAL A 755 -14.02 -7.89 -4.53
N LEU A 756 -13.89 -7.58 -5.81
CA LEU A 756 -13.63 -8.56 -6.84
C LEU A 756 -12.11 -8.71 -7.02
N ALA A 757 -11.55 -9.84 -6.63
CA ALA A 757 -10.17 -10.21 -6.89
C ALA A 757 -10.08 -11.03 -8.19
N VAL A 758 -9.19 -10.61 -9.10
CA VAL A 758 -8.99 -11.24 -10.41
C VAL A 758 -7.57 -11.76 -10.49
N SER A 759 -7.40 -13.05 -10.77
CA SER A 759 -6.09 -13.64 -11.05
C SER A 759 -5.59 -13.28 -12.45
N GLY A 760 -4.29 -13.46 -12.71
CA GLY A 760 -3.75 -13.29 -14.07
C GLY A 760 -4.13 -14.42 -15.02
N ASP A 761 -4.02 -14.14 -16.32
CA ASP A 761 -4.32 -15.02 -17.45
C ASP A 761 -3.26 -16.12 -17.71
N LEU A 762 -2.90 -16.85 -16.65
CA LEU A 762 -1.96 -17.97 -16.75
C LEU A 762 -2.56 -19.20 -16.08
N SER A 763 -2.34 -20.37 -16.66
CA SER A 763 -2.81 -21.62 -16.09
C SER A 763 -2.13 -21.94 -14.74
N GLY A 764 -2.71 -22.88 -14.01
CA GLY A 764 -2.19 -23.31 -12.70
C GLY A 764 -0.74 -23.81 -12.73
N ASP A 765 -0.29 -24.41 -13.84
CA ASP A 765 1.08 -24.91 -14.02
C ASP A 765 2.07 -23.88 -14.58
N GLU A 766 1.59 -22.72 -15.02
CA GLU A 766 2.42 -21.60 -15.52
C GLU A 766 2.61 -20.52 -14.47
N ARG A 767 1.60 -20.29 -13.63
CA ARG A 767 1.60 -19.21 -12.64
C ARG A 767 2.53 -19.55 -11.46
N GLY A 768 3.11 -18.51 -10.83
CA GLY A 768 3.89 -18.64 -9.60
C GLY A 768 5.41 -18.79 -9.80
N ALA A 769 6.18 -18.47 -8.75
CA ALA A 769 7.64 -18.31 -8.85
C ALA A 769 8.40 -19.59 -9.24
N ARG A 770 7.86 -20.78 -8.94
CA ARG A 770 8.47 -22.06 -9.31
C ARG A 770 8.16 -22.43 -10.75
N ALA A 771 6.90 -22.39 -11.16
CA ALA A 771 6.49 -22.63 -12.55
C ALA A 771 7.27 -21.74 -13.52
N GLN A 772 7.33 -20.44 -13.24
CA GLN A 772 8.12 -19.47 -14.01
C GLN A 772 9.62 -19.80 -13.99
N ARG A 773 10.15 -20.32 -12.87
CA ARG A 773 11.54 -20.79 -12.80
C ARG A 773 11.77 -22.02 -13.68
N THR A 774 10.86 -22.99 -13.67
CA THR A 774 10.92 -24.20 -14.49
C THR A 774 10.80 -23.85 -15.98
N LEU A 775 9.80 -23.06 -16.37
CA LEU A 775 9.65 -22.58 -17.75
C LEU A 775 10.92 -21.88 -18.24
N ARG A 776 11.51 -21.00 -17.40
CA ARG A 776 12.73 -20.28 -17.76
C ARG A 776 14.02 -21.10 -17.75
N LYS A 777 14.23 -21.96 -16.74
CA LYS A 777 15.51 -22.65 -16.52
C LYS A 777 15.57 -24.05 -17.12
N GLU A 778 14.42 -24.65 -17.43
CA GLU A 778 14.33 -26.01 -17.95
C GLU A 778 13.66 -26.00 -19.33
N SER A 779 12.45 -25.44 -19.47
CA SER A 779 11.70 -25.49 -20.73
C SER A 779 12.31 -24.62 -21.84
N TYR A 780 12.65 -23.36 -21.54
CA TYR A 780 13.20 -22.42 -22.53
C TYR A 780 14.52 -22.90 -23.16
N PRO A 781 15.54 -23.36 -22.39
CA PRO A 781 16.73 -23.96 -22.97
C PRO A 781 16.44 -25.15 -23.88
N ALA A 782 15.56 -26.07 -23.47
CA ALA A 782 15.18 -27.22 -24.29
C ALA A 782 14.45 -26.81 -25.59
N LEU A 783 13.61 -25.77 -25.54
CA LEU A 783 12.92 -25.24 -26.72
C LEU A 783 13.89 -24.59 -27.71
N ARG A 784 14.99 -23.98 -27.24
CA ARG A 784 16.06 -23.41 -28.08
C ARG A 784 16.84 -24.47 -28.86
N GLU A 785 16.72 -25.75 -28.54
CA GLU A 785 17.39 -26.84 -29.29
C GLU A 785 16.53 -27.35 -30.46
N ARG A 786 15.22 -27.05 -30.47
CA ARG A 786 14.28 -27.50 -31.51
C ARG A 786 14.42 -26.67 -32.79
N ALA A 787 13.77 -27.05 -33.90
CA ALA A 787 13.79 -26.25 -35.12
C ALA A 787 13.10 -24.88 -34.93
N LEU A 788 13.64 -23.84 -35.59
CA LEU A 788 13.00 -22.53 -35.68
C LEU A 788 11.67 -22.63 -36.42
N LEU A 789 10.73 -21.78 -36.05
CA LEU A 789 9.43 -21.63 -36.68
C LEU A 789 9.50 -20.53 -37.74
N PRO A 790 8.86 -20.69 -38.92
CA PRO A 790 8.65 -19.61 -39.88
C PRO A 790 7.59 -18.64 -39.34
N ALA A 791 7.91 -17.97 -38.25
CA ALA A 791 7.02 -17.13 -37.47
C ALA A 791 7.72 -15.86 -37.00
N VAL A 792 6.93 -14.81 -36.80
CA VAL A 792 7.33 -13.55 -36.19
C VAL A 792 6.58 -13.35 -34.88
N LEU A 793 7.32 -13.07 -33.81
CA LEU A 793 6.75 -12.61 -32.54
C LEU A 793 6.89 -11.09 -32.45
N PHE A 794 5.76 -10.40 -32.31
CA PHE A 794 5.71 -8.98 -31.96
C PHE A 794 5.54 -8.81 -30.45
N ASP A 795 6.39 -7.99 -29.83
CA ASP A 795 6.34 -7.64 -28.41
C ASP A 795 6.37 -6.12 -28.26
N CYS A 796 5.18 -5.52 -28.10
CA CYS A 796 4.98 -4.07 -28.00
C CYS A 796 4.66 -3.68 -26.54
N ASP A 797 5.47 -2.79 -25.96
CA ASP A 797 5.37 -2.32 -24.58
C ASP A 797 5.16 -3.47 -23.57
N ASP A 798 6.00 -4.50 -23.67
CA ASP A 798 5.99 -5.67 -22.79
C ASP A 798 4.64 -6.43 -22.80
N GLY A 799 3.97 -6.39 -23.96
CA GLY A 799 2.69 -7.03 -24.28
C GLY A 799 1.46 -6.21 -23.90
N THR A 800 1.60 -4.92 -23.61
CA THR A 800 0.47 -4.09 -23.15
C THR A 800 -0.24 -3.33 -24.27
N ALA A 801 0.31 -3.33 -25.48
CA ALA A 801 -0.25 -2.56 -26.60
C ALA A 801 -0.26 -3.33 -27.93
N PHE A 802 -1.17 -2.90 -28.80
CA PHE A 802 -1.17 -3.19 -30.24
C PHE A 802 -1.04 -1.83 -30.96
N SER A 803 0.18 -1.32 -31.02
CA SER A 803 0.50 0.03 -31.49
C SER A 803 1.98 0.13 -31.93
N ASP A 804 2.42 1.36 -32.21
CA ASP A 804 3.81 1.74 -32.48
C ASP A 804 4.40 1.01 -33.72
N SER A 805 5.72 1.03 -33.85
CA SER A 805 6.45 0.49 -35.01
C SER A 805 6.20 -1.01 -35.22
N PRO A 806 6.08 -1.84 -34.16
CA PRO A 806 5.63 -3.22 -34.30
C PRO A 806 4.31 -3.37 -35.08
N ARG A 807 3.30 -2.54 -34.81
CA ARG A 807 1.99 -2.60 -35.50
C ARG A 807 2.13 -2.26 -36.97
N ALA A 808 2.83 -1.17 -37.30
CA ALA A 808 3.03 -0.76 -38.68
C ALA A 808 3.79 -1.81 -39.51
N ILE A 809 4.81 -2.45 -38.92
CA ILE A 809 5.53 -3.56 -39.56
C ILE A 809 4.59 -4.76 -39.79
N TYR A 810 3.77 -5.13 -38.80
CA TYR A 810 2.76 -6.18 -38.96
C TYR A 810 1.78 -5.86 -40.11
N GLU A 811 1.22 -4.64 -40.13
CA GLU A 811 0.26 -4.23 -41.15
C GLU A 811 0.87 -4.28 -42.56
N GLU A 812 2.14 -3.90 -42.71
CA GLU A 812 2.87 -4.00 -43.98
C GLU A 812 3.13 -5.46 -44.39
N LEU A 813 3.54 -6.33 -43.47
CA LEU A 813 3.72 -7.77 -43.76
C LEU A 813 2.40 -8.42 -44.19
N ARG A 814 1.31 -8.04 -43.53
CA ARG A 814 -0.04 -8.48 -43.90
C ARG A 814 -0.44 -7.98 -45.28
N ARG A 815 -0.18 -6.70 -45.59
CA ARG A 815 -0.47 -6.11 -46.91
C ARG A 815 0.26 -6.84 -48.04
N ARG A 816 1.44 -7.39 -47.78
CA ARG A 816 2.25 -8.18 -48.72
C ARG A 816 1.85 -9.65 -48.82
N GLY A 817 0.93 -10.14 -47.99
CA GLY A 817 0.51 -11.54 -47.98
C GLY A 817 1.58 -12.49 -47.44
N THR A 818 2.22 -12.14 -46.32
CA THR A 818 3.25 -12.99 -45.69
C THR A 818 2.77 -14.42 -45.40
N GLU A 819 3.64 -15.41 -45.64
CA GLU A 819 3.43 -16.81 -45.24
C GLU A 819 3.87 -17.08 -43.79
N LEU A 820 4.46 -16.09 -43.10
CA LEU A 820 4.91 -16.23 -41.72
C LEU A 820 3.72 -16.28 -40.76
N THR A 821 3.78 -17.17 -39.77
CA THR A 821 2.83 -17.11 -38.65
C THR A 821 3.10 -15.86 -37.82
N VAL A 822 2.06 -15.04 -37.61
CA VAL A 822 2.13 -13.81 -36.82
C VAL A 822 1.66 -14.07 -35.40
N LEU A 823 2.58 -13.93 -34.45
CA LEU A 823 2.32 -14.04 -33.02
C LEU A 823 2.44 -12.66 -32.37
N TRP A 824 1.57 -12.35 -31.42
CA TRP A 824 1.62 -11.08 -30.67
C TRP A 824 1.62 -11.33 -29.17
N ASN A 825 2.59 -10.76 -28.45
CA ASN A 825 2.64 -10.84 -26.99
C ASN A 825 1.48 -10.05 -26.38
N VAL A 826 0.63 -10.71 -25.60
CA VAL A 826 -0.51 -10.09 -24.91
C VAL A 826 -0.38 -10.31 -23.41
N ARG A 827 -0.28 -9.21 -22.69
CA ARG A 827 -0.26 -9.18 -21.24
C ARG A 827 -1.69 -9.20 -20.74
N ASP A 828 -2.05 -10.33 -20.13
CA ASP A 828 -3.26 -10.45 -19.31
C ASP A 828 -4.56 -10.05 -20.04
N GLY A 829 -4.63 -10.38 -21.34
CA GLY A 829 -5.79 -10.09 -22.19
C GLY A 829 -6.10 -8.61 -22.39
N GLN A 830 -5.16 -7.70 -22.12
CA GLN A 830 -5.39 -6.25 -22.17
C GLN A 830 -5.22 -5.65 -23.56
N VAL A 831 -5.00 -6.47 -24.59
CA VAL A 831 -4.77 -6.04 -25.97
C VAL A 831 -5.83 -6.67 -26.86
N ALA A 832 -6.57 -5.83 -27.57
CA ALA A 832 -7.47 -6.27 -28.64
C ALA A 832 -6.65 -6.51 -29.91
N LEU A 833 -6.72 -7.73 -30.46
CA LEU A 833 -5.98 -8.12 -31.66
C LEU A 833 -6.92 -8.33 -32.86
N PRO A 834 -6.43 -8.08 -34.09
CA PRO A 834 -7.11 -8.54 -35.31
C PRO A 834 -7.30 -10.07 -35.31
N GLY A 835 -8.37 -10.55 -35.94
CA GLY A 835 -8.72 -11.97 -35.94
C GLY A 835 -7.72 -12.91 -36.65
N ASP A 836 -6.80 -12.35 -37.44
CA ASP A 836 -5.73 -13.06 -38.14
C ASP A 836 -4.42 -13.20 -37.33
N VAL A 837 -4.36 -12.66 -36.10
CA VAL A 837 -3.16 -12.67 -35.25
C VAL A 837 -3.34 -13.61 -34.06
N GLU A 838 -2.34 -14.46 -33.79
CA GLU A 838 -2.37 -15.36 -32.63
C GLU A 838 -1.81 -14.68 -31.39
N ALA A 839 -2.62 -14.62 -30.32
CA ALA A 839 -2.21 -14.08 -29.04
C ALA A 839 -1.28 -15.05 -28.29
N VAL A 840 -0.11 -14.56 -27.91
CA VAL A 840 0.86 -15.26 -27.06
C VAL A 840 0.86 -14.61 -25.69
N ARG A 841 0.49 -15.35 -24.64
CA ARG A 841 0.33 -14.76 -23.31
C ARG A 841 1.67 -14.50 -22.65
N THR A 842 1.91 -13.27 -22.23
CA THR A 842 3.14 -12.91 -21.52
C THR A 842 3.39 -13.85 -20.34
N HIS A 843 4.59 -14.43 -20.27
CA HIS A 843 5.00 -15.41 -19.26
C HIS A 843 4.28 -16.77 -19.29
N GLY A 844 3.40 -17.02 -20.27
CA GLY A 844 2.86 -18.35 -20.56
C GLY A 844 3.86 -19.24 -21.28
N ARG A 845 3.58 -20.53 -21.37
CA ARG A 845 4.41 -21.50 -22.10
C ARG A 845 4.58 -21.10 -23.57
N GLU A 846 3.49 -20.62 -24.17
CA GLU A 846 3.42 -20.07 -25.53
C GLU A 846 4.47 -18.96 -25.73
N TYR A 847 4.67 -18.08 -24.75
CA TYR A 847 5.64 -16.98 -24.81
C TYR A 847 7.09 -17.45 -24.75
N TYR A 848 7.39 -18.42 -23.88
CA TYR A 848 8.72 -19.02 -23.84
C TYR A 848 9.06 -19.76 -25.14
N GLU A 849 8.08 -20.43 -25.74
CA GLU A 849 8.26 -21.10 -27.03
C GLU A 849 8.45 -20.11 -28.18
N ALA A 850 7.63 -19.07 -28.26
CA ALA A 850 7.76 -18.02 -29.27
C ALA A 850 9.14 -17.36 -29.20
N LEU A 851 9.59 -16.93 -28.01
CA LEU A 851 10.94 -16.36 -27.84
C LEU A 851 12.05 -17.35 -28.21
N ALA A 852 11.90 -18.64 -27.92
CA ALA A 852 12.92 -19.66 -28.20
C ALA A 852 12.99 -20.07 -29.68
N ARG A 853 11.87 -20.00 -30.42
CA ARG A 853 11.72 -20.66 -31.71
C ARG A 853 11.31 -19.74 -32.87
N CYS A 854 10.67 -18.60 -32.66
CA CYS A 854 10.35 -17.69 -33.76
C CYS A 854 11.62 -17.24 -34.48
N ARG A 855 11.61 -17.30 -35.81
CA ARG A 855 12.72 -16.81 -36.64
C ARG A 855 12.91 -15.31 -36.47
N TYR A 856 11.81 -14.57 -36.30
CA TYR A 856 11.82 -13.12 -36.10
C TYR A 856 11.19 -12.75 -34.75
N VAL A 857 11.81 -11.81 -34.04
CA VAL A 857 11.26 -11.15 -32.86
C VAL A 857 11.36 -9.65 -33.11
N VAL A 858 10.23 -8.94 -33.07
CA VAL A 858 10.16 -7.49 -33.26
C VAL A 858 9.67 -6.86 -31.96
N THR A 859 10.41 -5.91 -31.41
CA THR A 859 10.05 -5.26 -30.16
C THR A 859 10.43 -3.78 -30.16
N ASN A 860 9.73 -2.95 -29.39
CA ASN A 860 10.03 -1.53 -29.17
C ASN A 860 10.60 -1.24 -27.77
N ASP A 861 10.68 -2.26 -26.92
CA ASP A 861 11.18 -2.18 -25.55
C ASP A 861 12.16 -3.34 -25.26
N HIS A 862 12.67 -3.39 -24.04
CA HIS A 862 13.60 -4.39 -23.59
C HIS A 862 12.92 -5.75 -23.38
N LEU A 863 13.40 -6.76 -24.11
CA LEU A 863 13.10 -8.16 -23.82
C LEU A 863 13.56 -8.58 -22.40
N PRO A 864 12.98 -9.66 -21.84
CA PRO A 864 13.31 -10.13 -20.51
C PRO A 864 14.82 -10.33 -20.31
N PRO A 865 15.42 -9.97 -19.14
CA PRO A 865 16.88 -10.00 -18.96
C PRO A 865 17.57 -11.36 -19.08
N TRP A 866 16.77 -12.44 -19.07
CA TRP A 866 17.22 -13.82 -19.19
C TRP A 866 17.08 -14.36 -20.62
N PHE A 867 16.49 -13.59 -21.54
CA PHE A 867 16.39 -13.96 -22.95
C PHE A 867 17.78 -14.07 -23.55
N GLU A 868 17.99 -15.11 -24.36
CA GLU A 868 19.22 -15.35 -25.09
C GLU A 868 18.89 -15.76 -26.52
N ARG A 869 19.22 -14.89 -27.47
CA ARG A 869 19.05 -15.16 -28.91
C ARG A 869 19.88 -16.39 -29.30
N ARG A 870 19.40 -17.20 -30.25
CA ARG A 870 20.18 -18.31 -30.84
C ARG A 870 20.55 -18.03 -32.31
N PRO A 871 21.55 -18.74 -32.86
CA PRO A 871 21.85 -18.67 -34.29
C PRO A 871 20.60 -18.93 -35.14
N GLY A 872 20.42 -18.13 -36.20
CA GLY A 872 19.26 -18.18 -37.10
C GLY A 872 18.05 -17.35 -36.66
N GLN A 873 18.04 -16.79 -35.44
CA GLN A 873 17.02 -15.80 -35.03
C GLN A 873 17.45 -14.36 -35.32
N THR A 874 16.47 -13.55 -35.73
CA THR A 874 16.57 -12.12 -35.92
C THR A 874 15.74 -11.40 -34.86
N VAL A 875 16.36 -10.51 -34.08
CA VAL A 875 15.71 -9.66 -33.09
C VAL A 875 15.85 -8.21 -33.57
N LEU A 876 14.75 -7.64 -34.05
CA LEU A 876 14.64 -6.23 -34.41
C LEU A 876 14.19 -5.43 -33.20
N GLN A 877 15.08 -4.58 -32.69
CA GLN A 877 14.74 -3.54 -31.72
C GLN A 877 14.35 -2.28 -32.48
N THR A 878 13.07 -1.91 -32.41
CA THR A 878 12.53 -0.69 -33.03
C THR A 878 12.74 0.54 -32.14
N TRP A 879 12.96 0.32 -30.84
CA TRP A 879 12.89 1.34 -29.80
C TRP A 879 11.53 2.08 -29.80
N HIS A 880 11.26 2.85 -28.76
CA HIS A 880 9.96 3.51 -28.57
C HIS A 880 9.97 4.95 -29.10
N GLY A 881 10.88 5.29 -30.02
CA GLY A 881 10.95 6.62 -30.64
C GLY A 881 12.27 7.36 -30.53
N SER A 882 12.37 8.49 -31.22
CA SER A 882 13.52 9.39 -31.20
C SER A 882 13.79 9.95 -29.79
N PRO A 883 14.94 9.65 -29.15
CA PRO A 883 15.20 10.08 -27.78
C PRO A 883 15.53 11.58 -27.71
N LEU A 884 14.76 12.35 -26.94
CA LEU A 884 15.11 13.75 -26.66
C LEU A 884 16.21 13.86 -25.59
N LYS A 885 16.07 13.06 -24.53
CA LYS A 885 16.99 13.02 -23.37
C LYS A 885 18.10 12.00 -23.63
N LYS A 886 19.30 12.21 -23.06
CA LYS A 886 20.41 11.25 -23.11
C LYS A 886 20.00 9.89 -22.53
N ILE A 887 20.24 8.82 -23.29
CA ILE A 887 19.86 7.44 -22.93
C ILE A 887 21.07 6.51 -22.85
N GLY A 888 20.86 5.32 -22.29
CA GLY A 888 21.88 4.27 -22.26
C GLY A 888 23.16 4.69 -21.51
N HIS A 889 24.30 4.57 -22.16
CA HIS A 889 25.62 4.94 -21.65
C HIS A 889 25.84 6.46 -21.55
N ASP A 890 25.03 7.27 -22.24
CA ASP A 890 25.10 8.73 -22.17
C ASP A 890 24.40 9.30 -20.94
N ALA A 891 23.58 8.50 -20.26
CA ALA A 891 22.94 8.85 -19.01
C ALA A 891 23.92 8.68 -17.82
N ALA A 892 23.75 9.47 -16.75
CA ALA A 892 24.67 9.51 -15.61
C ALA A 892 24.75 8.21 -14.76
N VAL A 893 24.02 7.15 -15.11
CA VAL A 893 23.92 5.90 -14.34
C VAL A 893 24.47 4.71 -15.14
N ARG A 894 25.52 4.06 -14.62
CA ARG A 894 26.11 2.85 -15.25
C ARG A 894 25.24 1.61 -15.01
N HIS A 895 24.88 0.90 -16.08
CA HIS A 895 24.04 -0.30 -16.02
C HIS A 895 24.67 -1.52 -16.71
N GLY A 896 25.30 -2.43 -15.96
CA GLY A 896 25.75 -3.73 -16.50
C GLY A 896 24.63 -4.63 -17.05
N ARG A 897 23.36 -4.32 -16.76
CA ARG A 897 22.17 -5.00 -17.28
C ARG A 897 21.88 -4.65 -18.74
N LEU A 898 22.12 -3.40 -19.15
CA LEU A 898 21.83 -2.90 -20.50
C LEU A 898 22.68 -3.63 -21.55
N SER A 899 23.99 -3.74 -21.33
CA SER A 899 24.91 -4.39 -22.26
C SER A 899 24.53 -5.85 -22.56
N ARG A 900 23.99 -6.59 -21.57
CA ARG A 900 23.51 -7.96 -21.79
C ARG A 900 22.28 -8.01 -22.69
N GLN A 901 21.37 -7.04 -22.57
CA GLN A 901 20.16 -6.95 -23.38
C GLN A 901 20.46 -6.50 -24.80
N VAL A 902 21.33 -5.48 -24.97
CA VAL A 902 21.80 -5.00 -26.28
C VAL A 902 22.48 -6.12 -27.07
N ALA A 903 23.26 -6.98 -26.40
CA ALA A 903 23.91 -8.13 -27.04
C ALA A 903 22.93 -9.15 -27.66
N GLN A 904 21.64 -9.10 -27.28
CA GLN A 904 20.62 -9.99 -27.86
C GLN A 904 20.00 -9.44 -29.14
N TRP A 905 20.17 -8.16 -29.45
CA TRP A 905 19.62 -7.54 -30.65
C TRP A 905 20.44 -7.95 -31.87
N SER A 906 19.76 -8.23 -33.00
CA SER A 906 20.45 -8.37 -34.28
C SER A 906 20.42 -7.08 -35.09
N HIS A 907 19.32 -6.33 -34.98
CA HIS A 907 19.13 -5.06 -35.66
C HIS A 907 18.57 -4.02 -34.68
N LEU A 908 18.97 -2.77 -34.88
CA LEU A 908 18.41 -1.61 -34.19
C LEU A 908 17.85 -0.65 -35.24
N LEU A 909 16.60 -0.24 -35.11
CA LEU A 909 15.97 0.71 -36.02
C LEU A 909 16.46 2.14 -35.75
N SER A 910 16.60 2.93 -36.80
CA SER A 910 16.94 4.36 -36.72
C SER A 910 16.00 5.21 -37.57
N ALA A 911 15.59 6.34 -37.01
CA ALA A 911 14.75 7.33 -37.69
C ALA A 911 15.48 8.08 -38.82
N GLY A 912 16.83 8.06 -38.83
CA GLY A 912 17.61 8.69 -39.89
C GLY A 912 19.08 8.90 -39.56
N PRO A 913 19.83 9.54 -40.47
CA PRO A 913 21.29 9.73 -40.38
C PRO A 913 21.76 10.44 -39.11
N TRP A 914 20.94 11.33 -38.55
CA TRP A 914 21.27 12.07 -37.33
C TRP A 914 21.22 11.17 -36.08
N TRP A 915 20.28 10.23 -36.03
CA TRP A 915 20.05 9.33 -34.90
C TRP A 915 21.01 8.14 -34.88
N THR A 916 21.38 7.64 -36.06
CA THR A 916 22.23 6.46 -36.22
C THR A 916 23.52 6.49 -35.39
N PRO A 917 24.36 7.55 -35.42
CA PRO A 917 25.56 7.61 -34.59
C PRO A 917 25.25 7.71 -33.09
N LEU A 918 24.21 8.46 -32.69
CA LEU A 918 23.83 8.63 -31.29
C LEU A 918 23.35 7.32 -30.67
N LEU A 919 22.46 6.59 -31.35
CA LEU A 919 21.97 5.28 -30.90
C LEU A 919 23.10 4.26 -30.80
N ARG A 920 24.06 4.30 -31.73
CA ARG A 920 25.24 3.44 -31.72
C ARG A 920 26.09 3.65 -30.45
N GLU A 921 26.34 4.90 -30.10
CA GLU A 921 27.12 5.26 -28.90
C GLU A 921 26.34 4.98 -27.62
N ALA A 922 25.11 5.49 -27.51
CA ALA A 922 24.27 5.37 -26.34
C ALA A 922 24.04 3.90 -25.91
N PHE A 923 23.86 2.99 -26.87
CA PHE A 923 23.68 1.57 -26.56
C PHE A 923 24.96 0.73 -26.62
N GLY A 924 26.07 1.28 -27.12
CA GLY A 924 27.26 0.48 -27.46
C GLY A 924 26.94 -0.64 -28.45
N PHE A 925 26.03 -0.38 -29.39
CA PHE A 925 25.52 -1.40 -30.30
C PHE A 925 26.39 -1.51 -31.55
N HIS A 926 26.99 -2.68 -31.77
CA HIS A 926 27.90 -2.92 -32.89
C HIS A 926 27.26 -3.69 -34.06
N GLY A 927 25.99 -4.07 -33.95
CA GLY A 927 25.24 -4.76 -35.01
C GLY A 927 24.78 -3.82 -36.14
N GLU A 928 23.85 -4.33 -36.95
CA GLU A 928 23.29 -3.58 -38.06
C GLU A 928 22.23 -2.57 -37.57
N ILE A 929 22.42 -1.30 -37.90
CA ILE A 929 21.41 -0.26 -37.68
C ILE A 929 20.61 -0.10 -38.98
N VAL A 930 19.30 -0.30 -38.88
CA VAL A 930 18.35 -0.27 -40.00
C VAL A 930 17.77 1.14 -40.08
N GLU A 931 18.37 1.96 -40.92
CA GLU A 931 17.99 3.37 -41.11
C GLU A 931 16.86 3.49 -42.13
N THR A 932 15.62 3.59 -41.64
CA THR A 932 14.41 3.50 -42.48
C THR A 932 13.39 4.60 -42.24
N GLY A 933 13.59 5.44 -41.23
CA GLY A 933 12.47 6.17 -40.60
C GLY A 933 11.74 5.27 -39.60
N LEU A 934 10.82 5.84 -38.84
CA LEU A 934 10.03 5.13 -37.82
C LEU A 934 8.73 4.60 -38.44
N PRO A 935 8.52 3.26 -38.51
CA PRO A 935 7.31 2.66 -39.09
C PRO A 935 5.99 3.20 -38.51
N ARG A 936 5.96 3.53 -37.21
CA ARG A 936 4.79 4.15 -36.56
C ARG A 936 4.35 5.49 -37.16
N ASN A 937 5.28 6.24 -37.78
CA ASN A 937 4.99 7.52 -38.41
C ASN A 937 4.36 7.35 -39.79
N ASP A 938 4.32 6.14 -40.36
CA ASP A 938 3.78 5.92 -41.70
C ASP A 938 2.31 6.36 -41.81
N VAL A 939 1.52 6.16 -40.75
CA VAL A 939 0.10 6.56 -40.70
C VAL A 939 -0.12 8.07 -40.87
N LEU A 940 0.90 8.88 -40.55
CA LEU A 940 0.84 10.34 -40.65
C LEU A 940 1.03 10.86 -42.10
N ARG A 941 1.57 10.02 -42.99
CA ARG A 941 1.89 10.37 -44.39
C ARG A 941 1.30 9.41 -45.42
N ALA A 942 0.73 8.28 -45.00
CA ALA A 942 0.17 7.28 -45.90
C ALA A 942 -0.95 7.85 -46.80
N PRO A 943 -1.15 7.29 -48.01
CA PRO A 943 -2.31 7.61 -48.84
C PRO A 943 -3.62 7.33 -48.06
N GLY A 944 -4.48 8.35 -47.94
CA GLY A 944 -5.75 8.25 -47.21
C GLY A 944 -5.71 8.62 -45.73
N HIS A 945 -4.60 9.19 -45.23
CA HIS A 945 -4.48 9.66 -43.85
C HIS A 945 -5.58 10.67 -43.44
N GLU A 946 -6.07 11.52 -44.35
CA GLU A 946 -7.21 12.42 -44.09
C GLU A 946 -8.50 11.67 -43.74
N ALA A 947 -8.80 10.57 -44.45
CA ALA A 947 -9.97 9.75 -44.17
C ALA A 947 -9.83 8.99 -42.83
N ALA A 948 -8.60 8.61 -42.46
CA ALA A 948 -8.31 8.04 -41.15
C ALA A 948 -8.46 9.08 -40.03
N ALA A 949 -7.98 10.31 -40.22
CA ALA A 949 -8.20 11.43 -39.29
C ALA A 949 -9.70 11.68 -39.05
N ALA A 950 -10.50 11.73 -40.11
CA ALA A 950 -11.95 11.92 -40.04
C ALA A 950 -12.66 10.75 -39.33
N ARG A 951 -12.13 9.52 -39.41
CA ARG A 951 -12.65 8.39 -38.63
C ARG A 951 -12.36 8.56 -37.14
N VAL A 952 -11.13 8.91 -36.76
CA VAL A 952 -10.74 9.12 -35.35
C VAL A 952 -11.58 10.25 -34.73
N ARG A 953 -11.76 11.37 -35.44
CA ARG A 953 -12.63 12.48 -34.98
C ARG A 953 -14.07 12.04 -34.72
N ARG A 954 -14.65 11.23 -35.62
CA ARG A 954 -16.01 10.67 -35.42
C ARG A 954 -16.06 9.70 -34.24
N THR A 955 -15.05 8.86 -34.04
CA THR A 955 -14.95 7.96 -32.88
C THR A 955 -14.87 8.73 -31.57
N LEU A 956 -14.19 9.86 -31.55
CA LEU A 956 -14.09 10.76 -30.39
C LEU A 956 -15.32 11.68 -30.21
N GLY A 957 -16.31 11.61 -31.11
CA GLY A 957 -17.52 12.44 -31.04
C GLY A 957 -17.28 13.92 -31.32
N ILE A 958 -16.23 14.26 -32.06
CA ILE A 958 -15.84 15.65 -32.35
C ILE A 958 -16.76 16.22 -33.45
N PRO A 959 -17.43 17.37 -33.24
CA PRO A 959 -18.29 17.97 -34.26
C PRO A 959 -17.51 18.39 -35.51
N ASP A 960 -18.18 18.34 -36.67
CA ASP A 960 -17.59 18.77 -37.94
C ASP A 960 -17.18 20.25 -37.89
N GLY A 961 -15.99 20.56 -38.40
CA GLY A 961 -15.43 21.91 -38.44
C GLY A 961 -14.79 22.42 -37.14
N TRP A 962 -14.92 21.71 -36.02
CA TRP A 962 -14.27 22.08 -34.77
C TRP A 962 -12.76 21.81 -34.80
N ARG A 963 -11.99 22.69 -34.15
CA ARG A 963 -10.54 22.52 -34.01
C ARG A 963 -10.22 21.60 -32.84
N LEU A 964 -9.31 20.66 -33.05
CA LEU A 964 -8.88 19.68 -32.06
C LEU A 964 -7.47 20.01 -31.60
N VAL A 965 -7.28 20.27 -30.31
CA VAL A 965 -5.96 20.49 -29.71
C VAL A 965 -5.63 19.33 -28.78
N LEU A 966 -4.48 18.70 -28.98
CA LEU A 966 -3.99 17.62 -28.12
C LEU A 966 -3.01 18.18 -27.09
N TYR A 967 -3.28 17.99 -25.81
CA TYR A 967 -2.35 18.23 -24.72
C TYR A 967 -1.71 16.92 -24.27
N ALA A 968 -0.39 16.80 -24.40
CA ALA A 968 0.35 15.57 -24.09
C ALA A 968 1.73 15.89 -23.45
N PRO A 969 1.79 16.21 -22.14
CA PRO A 969 3.04 16.43 -21.43
C PRO A 969 3.78 15.11 -21.12
N GLU A 970 5.11 15.13 -21.08
CA GLU A 970 5.92 14.00 -20.59
C GLU A 970 6.15 14.08 -19.05
N GLY A 971 6.12 15.28 -18.47
CA GLY A 971 6.31 15.54 -17.03
C GLY A 971 5.01 15.60 -16.20
N GLU A 972 5.11 16.15 -14.98
CA GLU A 972 3.93 16.48 -14.18
C GLU A 972 3.08 17.55 -14.89
N GLU A 973 1.77 17.37 -14.82
CA GLU A 973 0.80 18.30 -15.38
C GLU A 973 0.86 19.64 -14.62
N THR A 974 1.39 20.66 -15.29
CA THR A 974 1.60 22.00 -14.73
C THR A 974 0.66 23.05 -15.35
N LEU A 975 -0.01 22.68 -16.44
CA LEU A 975 -0.93 23.56 -17.15
C LEU A 975 -2.31 23.53 -16.50
N ASP A 976 -2.84 24.70 -16.16
CA ASP A 976 -4.21 24.85 -15.66
C ASP A 976 -5.21 24.63 -16.81
N LEU A 977 -5.70 23.39 -16.92
CA LEU A 977 -6.64 22.99 -17.97
C LEU A 977 -8.02 23.64 -17.82
N GLU A 978 -8.48 23.92 -16.60
CA GLU A 978 -9.75 24.61 -16.37
C GLU A 978 -9.69 26.04 -16.90
N ARG A 979 -8.62 26.75 -16.56
CA ARG A 979 -8.38 28.11 -17.07
C ARG A 979 -8.20 28.12 -18.59
N LEU A 980 -7.48 27.13 -19.14
CA LEU A 980 -7.33 27.01 -20.59
C LEU A 980 -8.68 26.81 -21.28
N VAL A 981 -9.51 25.87 -20.80
CA VAL A 981 -10.86 25.65 -21.34
C VAL A 981 -11.71 26.92 -21.26
N ALA A 982 -11.68 27.63 -20.13
CA ALA A 982 -12.42 28.88 -19.96
C ALA A 982 -11.96 29.99 -20.94
N ALA A 983 -10.71 29.95 -21.38
CA ALA A 983 -10.14 30.92 -22.33
C ALA A 983 -10.34 30.55 -23.81
N LEU A 984 -10.76 29.30 -24.10
CA LEU A 984 -11.07 28.81 -25.45
C LEU A 984 -12.56 29.07 -25.78
N ARG A 985 -12.88 29.29 -27.06
CA ARG A 985 -14.26 29.52 -27.56
C ARG A 985 -14.98 28.20 -27.88
N ASP A 986 -16.30 28.25 -28.06
CA ASP A 986 -17.20 27.11 -28.39
C ASP A 986 -16.97 26.45 -29.77
N ASP A 987 -15.79 26.56 -30.37
CA ASP A 987 -15.43 25.97 -31.68
C ASP A 987 -14.23 25.01 -31.61
N ARG A 988 -13.86 24.55 -30.39
CA ARG A 988 -12.63 23.78 -30.13
C ARG A 988 -12.84 22.69 -29.10
N VAL A 989 -12.10 21.59 -29.24
CA VAL A 989 -12.03 20.50 -28.26
C VAL A 989 -10.59 20.32 -27.80
N LEU A 990 -10.40 20.30 -26.47
CA LEU A 990 -9.13 19.96 -25.84
C LEU A 990 -9.11 18.47 -25.48
N LEU A 991 -8.14 17.73 -26.01
CA LEU A 991 -7.86 16.36 -25.60
C LEU A 991 -6.71 16.35 -24.59
N ALA A 992 -6.85 15.62 -23.49
CA ALA A 992 -5.76 15.43 -22.53
C ALA A 992 -5.25 13.98 -22.55
N ARG A 993 -3.95 13.82 -22.82
CA ARG A 993 -3.21 12.55 -22.76
C ARG A 993 -2.24 12.61 -21.58
N ARG A 994 -2.62 12.01 -20.45
CA ARG A 994 -1.93 12.17 -19.16
C ARG A 994 -1.14 10.91 -18.81
N ALA A 995 0.04 11.10 -18.22
CA ALA A 995 0.92 10.00 -17.79
C ALA A 995 0.39 9.26 -16.53
N ASP A 996 -0.42 9.93 -15.69
CA ASP A 996 -1.14 9.32 -14.58
C ASP A 996 -2.65 9.26 -14.91
N GLN A 997 -3.24 8.06 -14.89
CA GLN A 997 -4.68 7.85 -15.10
C GLN A 997 -5.51 8.16 -13.84
N GLY A 998 -4.93 8.91 -12.89
CA GLY A 998 -5.59 9.35 -11.65
C GLY A 998 -6.32 10.67 -11.82
N GLY A 999 -7.59 10.70 -11.41
CA GLY A 999 -8.44 11.90 -11.40
C GLY A 999 -9.26 12.07 -12.68
N SER A 1000 -10.45 12.67 -12.56
CA SER A 1000 -11.29 13.02 -13.71
C SER A 1000 -10.71 14.24 -14.43
N ALA A 1001 -10.71 14.23 -15.76
CA ALA A 1001 -10.43 15.44 -16.53
C ALA A 1001 -11.46 16.53 -16.21
N PRO A 1002 -11.08 17.83 -16.25
CA PRO A 1002 -12.01 18.91 -15.98
C PRO A 1002 -13.17 18.95 -17.00
N PRO A 1003 -14.34 19.51 -16.64
CA PRO A 1003 -15.43 19.73 -17.58
C PRO A 1003 -14.94 20.47 -18.84
N GLY A 1004 -15.28 19.96 -20.02
CA GLY A 1004 -14.86 20.52 -21.31
C GLY A 1004 -13.54 19.96 -21.87
N VAL A 1005 -12.85 19.08 -21.14
CA VAL A 1005 -11.68 18.32 -21.61
C VAL A 1005 -12.05 16.87 -21.86
N LEU A 1006 -11.67 16.33 -23.02
CA LEU A 1006 -11.83 14.89 -23.31
C LEU A 1006 -10.55 14.13 -22.92
N ASP A 1007 -10.63 13.29 -21.89
CA ASP A 1007 -9.53 12.41 -21.50
C ASP A 1007 -9.33 11.29 -22.53
N VAL A 1008 -8.15 11.26 -23.14
CA VAL A 1008 -7.75 10.26 -24.14
C VAL A 1008 -6.56 9.43 -23.65
N SER A 1009 -6.28 9.40 -22.35
CA SER A 1009 -5.18 8.64 -21.72
C SER A 1009 -5.30 7.11 -21.85
N ALA A 1010 -6.49 6.61 -22.17
CA ALA A 1010 -6.73 5.20 -22.47
C ALA A 1010 -6.82 4.89 -23.97
N PHE A 1011 -6.66 5.88 -24.85
CA PHE A 1011 -6.66 5.67 -26.30
C PHE A 1011 -5.45 4.81 -26.71
N PRO A 1012 -5.61 3.85 -27.66
CA PRO A 1012 -4.63 2.77 -27.83
C PRO A 1012 -3.38 3.21 -28.61
N ASP A 1013 -3.50 4.21 -29.47
CA ASP A 1013 -2.42 4.63 -30.36
C ASP A 1013 -2.31 6.15 -30.44
N ASP A 1014 -1.18 6.69 -30.02
CA ASP A 1014 -0.92 8.13 -30.01
C ASP A 1014 -0.87 8.71 -31.44
N HIS A 1015 -0.46 7.92 -32.45
CA HIS A 1015 -0.30 8.42 -33.82
C HIS A 1015 -1.66 8.66 -34.50
N GLU A 1016 -2.69 7.92 -34.11
CA GLU A 1016 -4.06 8.19 -34.54
C GLU A 1016 -4.59 9.51 -33.93
N LEU A 1017 -4.19 9.83 -32.69
CA LEU A 1017 -4.50 11.14 -32.07
C LEU A 1017 -3.71 12.28 -32.74
N TYR A 1018 -2.42 12.08 -33.03
CA TYR A 1018 -1.60 13.05 -33.76
C TYR A 1018 -2.20 13.35 -35.14
N LEU A 1019 -2.63 12.30 -35.83
CA LEU A 1019 -3.30 12.40 -37.12
C LEU A 1019 -4.62 13.19 -37.05
N ALA A 1020 -5.37 13.06 -35.96
CA ALA A 1020 -6.63 13.78 -35.76
C ALA A 1020 -6.47 15.23 -35.31
N ALA A 1021 -5.39 15.58 -34.60
CA ALA A 1021 -5.22 16.86 -33.93
C ALA A 1021 -4.70 17.98 -34.84
N ASP A 1022 -5.29 19.17 -34.74
CA ASP A 1022 -4.87 20.37 -35.49
C ASP A 1022 -3.63 21.04 -34.91
N ALA A 1023 -3.36 20.83 -33.61
CA ALA A 1023 -2.16 21.31 -32.93
C ALA A 1023 -1.83 20.41 -31.72
N LEU A 1024 -0.54 20.39 -31.35
CA LEU A 1024 -0.03 19.72 -30.15
C LEU A 1024 0.42 20.77 -29.13
N VAL A 1025 -0.03 20.65 -27.89
CA VAL A 1025 0.53 21.33 -26.72
C VAL A 1025 1.30 20.29 -25.93
N THR A 1026 2.60 20.49 -25.76
CA THR A 1026 3.47 19.55 -25.07
C THR A 1026 4.59 20.29 -24.34
N ASP A 1027 5.43 19.56 -23.61
CA ASP A 1027 6.61 20.07 -22.94
C ASP A 1027 7.88 19.65 -23.70
N CYS A 1028 9.00 19.40 -23.01
CA CYS A 1028 10.16 18.74 -23.61
C CYS A 1028 9.89 17.22 -23.78
N SER A 1029 8.90 16.90 -24.62
CA SER A 1029 8.47 15.54 -24.93
C SER A 1029 9.05 15.05 -26.24
N ARG A 1030 9.36 13.75 -26.29
CA ARG A 1030 9.67 13.05 -27.56
C ARG A 1030 8.55 13.10 -28.60
N ALA A 1031 7.30 13.33 -28.18
CA ALA A 1031 6.14 13.43 -29.08
C ALA A 1031 6.32 14.51 -30.16
N MET A 1032 7.15 15.52 -29.90
CA MET A 1032 7.42 16.59 -30.87
C MET A 1032 8.05 16.06 -32.17
N PHE A 1033 8.87 15.00 -32.10
CA PHE A 1033 9.52 14.44 -33.29
C PHE A 1033 8.48 13.79 -34.22
N ASP A 1034 7.61 12.96 -33.66
CA ASP A 1034 6.57 12.27 -34.41
C ASP A 1034 5.50 13.26 -34.91
N PHE A 1035 5.07 14.19 -34.06
CA PHE A 1035 4.03 15.16 -34.44
C PHE A 1035 4.52 16.17 -35.48
N ALA A 1036 5.80 16.55 -35.48
CA ALA A 1036 6.36 17.44 -36.51
C ALA A 1036 6.19 16.85 -37.92
N VAL A 1037 6.17 15.52 -38.06
CA VAL A 1037 5.88 14.83 -39.33
C VAL A 1037 4.48 15.17 -39.85
N THR A 1038 3.54 15.68 -39.06
CA THR A 1038 2.24 16.13 -39.59
C THR A 1038 2.35 17.44 -40.37
N GLY A 1039 3.33 18.30 -40.05
CA GLY A 1039 3.43 19.68 -40.51
C GLY A 1039 2.50 20.66 -39.77
N ARG A 1040 1.88 20.23 -38.66
CA ARG A 1040 0.96 21.06 -37.88
C ARG A 1040 1.66 21.77 -36.71
N PRO A 1041 1.11 22.88 -36.18
CA PRO A 1041 1.72 23.64 -35.10
C PRO A 1041 1.93 22.84 -33.81
N ILE A 1042 3.08 23.06 -33.16
CA ILE A 1042 3.42 22.55 -31.83
C ILE A 1042 3.63 23.74 -30.90
N LEU A 1043 3.01 23.73 -29.72
CA LEU A 1043 3.17 24.73 -28.67
C LEU A 1043 3.91 24.10 -27.48
N PHE A 1044 5.01 24.71 -27.05
CA PHE A 1044 5.84 24.18 -25.97
C PHE A 1044 5.54 24.90 -24.66
N HIS A 1045 4.78 24.24 -23.79
CA HIS A 1045 4.56 24.69 -22.42
C HIS A 1045 5.72 24.25 -21.52
N VAL A 1046 6.77 25.07 -21.48
CA VAL A 1046 8.01 24.81 -20.75
C VAL A 1046 8.49 26.11 -20.11
N ASP A 1047 8.76 26.05 -18.81
CA ASP A 1047 9.36 27.18 -18.09
C ASP A 1047 10.88 27.19 -18.27
N VAL A 1048 11.54 26.07 -17.92
CA VAL A 1048 12.98 25.81 -18.14
C VAL A 1048 13.17 24.40 -18.70
N PRO A 1049 13.85 24.23 -19.86
CA PRO A 1049 14.13 22.90 -20.38
C PRO A 1049 15.06 22.11 -19.44
N PRO A 1050 14.87 20.79 -19.34
CA PRO A 1050 15.77 19.94 -18.56
C PRO A 1050 17.17 19.90 -19.19
N ALA A 1051 18.20 19.79 -18.34
CA ALA A 1051 19.56 19.55 -18.81
C ALA A 1051 19.71 18.13 -19.40
N GLY A 1052 20.67 17.95 -20.31
CA GLY A 1052 21.01 16.63 -20.85
C GLY A 1052 20.16 16.17 -22.04
N LEU A 1053 19.72 17.10 -22.88
CA LEU A 1053 19.09 16.81 -24.18
C LEU A 1053 20.14 16.56 -25.27
N TYR A 1054 19.78 15.81 -26.32
CA TYR A 1054 20.65 15.60 -27.49
C TYR A 1054 20.70 16.80 -28.45
N LEU A 1055 19.70 17.69 -28.41
CA LEU A 1055 19.61 18.88 -29.26
C LEU A 1055 19.54 20.16 -28.45
N ASP A 1056 19.80 21.30 -29.09
CA ASP A 1056 19.58 22.61 -28.48
C ASP A 1056 18.10 22.98 -28.60
N PHE A 1057 17.34 22.67 -27.56
CA PHE A 1057 15.88 22.86 -27.55
C PHE A 1057 15.48 24.33 -27.76
N ARG A 1058 16.32 25.30 -27.35
CA ARG A 1058 16.02 26.73 -27.56
C ARG A 1058 16.16 27.15 -29.01
N ALA A 1059 17.14 26.58 -29.71
CA ALA A 1059 17.43 26.93 -31.09
C ALA A 1059 16.61 26.11 -32.10
N GLU A 1060 16.26 24.87 -31.75
CA GLU A 1060 15.74 23.89 -32.71
C GLU A 1060 14.24 23.56 -32.55
N ALA A 1061 13.58 23.93 -31.45
CA ALA A 1061 12.18 23.56 -31.23
C ALA A 1061 11.24 24.14 -32.34
N PRO A 1062 10.40 23.31 -33.00
CA PRO A 1062 9.56 23.71 -34.13
C PRO A 1062 8.27 24.42 -33.70
N GLY A 1063 8.35 25.39 -32.79
CA GLY A 1063 7.16 26.05 -32.25
C GLY A 1063 7.44 27.11 -31.18
N PRO A 1064 6.43 27.93 -30.82
CA PRO A 1064 6.57 28.94 -29.78
C PRO A 1064 6.63 28.33 -28.38
N TRP A 1065 7.28 29.07 -27.49
CA TRP A 1065 7.35 28.78 -26.07
C TRP A 1065 6.29 29.59 -25.33
N VAL A 1066 5.49 28.92 -24.52
CA VAL A 1066 4.34 29.51 -23.81
C VAL A 1066 4.41 29.14 -22.33
N ARG A 1067 4.26 30.13 -21.44
CA ARG A 1067 4.47 29.96 -19.99
C ARG A 1067 3.19 29.90 -19.18
N SER A 1068 2.03 30.20 -19.77
CA SER A 1068 0.77 30.23 -19.06
C SER A 1068 -0.39 29.69 -19.91
N ALA A 1069 -1.49 29.31 -19.25
CA ALA A 1069 -2.73 28.91 -19.92
C ALA A 1069 -3.27 30.01 -20.85
N ASP A 1070 -3.10 31.29 -20.50
CA ASP A 1070 -3.57 32.40 -21.32
C ASP A 1070 -2.74 32.56 -22.60
N GLU A 1071 -1.41 32.42 -22.51
CA GLU A 1071 -0.51 32.42 -23.67
C GLU A 1071 -0.77 31.23 -24.59
N VAL A 1072 -1.04 30.05 -24.01
CA VAL A 1072 -1.46 28.86 -24.76
C VAL A 1072 -2.78 29.14 -25.49
N ALA A 1073 -3.79 29.71 -24.80
CA ALA A 1073 -5.08 30.04 -25.40
C ALA A 1073 -4.96 31.06 -26.54
N GLU A 1074 -4.08 32.06 -26.40
CA GLU A 1074 -3.79 33.05 -27.45
C GLU A 1074 -3.12 32.40 -28.67
N ALA A 1075 -2.07 31.62 -28.47
CA ALA A 1075 -1.42 30.89 -29.56
C ALA A 1075 -2.37 29.89 -30.25
N ILE A 1076 -3.28 29.27 -29.48
CA ILE A 1076 -4.33 28.43 -30.03
C ILE A 1076 -5.29 29.28 -30.88
N ARG A 1077 -5.74 30.45 -30.40
CA ARG A 1077 -6.64 31.33 -31.15
C ARG A 1077 -6.09 31.67 -32.55
N ASP A 1078 -4.80 31.97 -32.62
CA ASP A 1078 -4.11 32.42 -33.84
C ASP A 1078 -3.23 31.34 -34.49
N LEU A 1079 -3.63 30.06 -34.40
CA LEU A 1079 -2.86 28.91 -34.94
C LEU A 1079 -2.41 29.06 -36.39
N GLY A 1080 -3.14 29.80 -37.23
CA GLY A 1080 -2.73 30.07 -38.62
C GLY A 1080 -1.46 30.92 -38.69
N GLU A 1081 -1.37 31.98 -37.89
CA GLU A 1081 -0.16 32.83 -37.81
C GLU A 1081 1.00 32.06 -37.17
N VAL A 1082 0.72 31.23 -36.15
CA VAL A 1082 1.74 30.35 -35.55
C VAL A 1082 2.28 29.38 -36.61
N ALA A 1083 1.41 28.76 -37.41
CA ALA A 1083 1.82 27.85 -38.48
C ALA A 1083 2.72 28.55 -39.50
N GLU A 1084 2.33 29.73 -39.98
CA GLU A 1084 3.12 30.50 -40.96
C GLU A 1084 4.48 30.92 -40.39
N LYS A 1085 4.51 31.44 -39.16
CA LYS A 1085 5.72 31.93 -38.50
C LYS A 1085 6.76 30.82 -38.26
N TYR A 1086 6.31 29.61 -37.95
CA TYR A 1086 7.19 28.48 -37.60
C TYR A 1086 7.36 27.46 -38.73
N ALA A 1087 6.71 27.62 -39.89
CA ALA A 1087 6.79 26.68 -41.01
C ALA A 1087 8.24 26.34 -41.41
N GLY A 1088 9.09 27.36 -41.59
CA GLY A 1088 10.49 27.14 -41.99
C GLY A 1088 11.33 26.40 -40.93
N LEU A 1089 11.07 26.63 -39.64
CA LEU A 1089 11.70 25.89 -38.55
C LEU A 1089 11.18 24.45 -38.50
N GLY A 1090 9.87 24.24 -38.70
CA GLY A 1090 9.25 22.92 -38.79
C GLY A 1090 9.83 22.08 -39.93
N ASP A 1091 9.92 22.65 -41.13
CA ASP A 1091 10.50 21.97 -42.30
C ASP A 1091 11.97 21.60 -42.09
N ALA A 1092 12.76 22.53 -41.54
CA ALA A 1092 14.16 22.27 -41.21
C ALA A 1092 14.30 21.19 -40.13
N PHE A 1093 13.41 21.19 -39.14
CA PHE A 1093 13.38 20.18 -38.08
C PHE A 1093 13.05 18.79 -38.63
N VAL A 1094 12.02 18.66 -39.47
CA VAL A 1094 11.66 17.39 -40.13
C VAL A 1094 12.77 16.91 -41.05
N ALA A 1095 13.34 17.80 -41.88
CA ALA A 1095 14.43 17.44 -42.79
C ALA A 1095 15.69 16.95 -42.06
N ARG A 1096 15.93 17.41 -40.83
CA ARG A 1096 17.08 17.00 -40.03
C ARG A 1096 16.82 15.75 -39.19
N HIS A 1097 15.68 15.70 -38.51
CA HIS A 1097 15.41 14.72 -37.46
C HIS A 1097 14.48 13.58 -37.91
N CYS A 1098 13.68 13.79 -38.96
CA CYS A 1098 12.72 12.82 -39.50
C CYS A 1098 12.80 12.69 -41.05
N PRO A 1099 13.99 12.68 -41.68
CA PRO A 1099 14.11 12.76 -43.15
C PRO A 1099 13.54 11.57 -43.91
N LEU A 1100 13.32 10.45 -43.22
CA LEU A 1100 12.83 9.20 -43.79
C LEU A 1100 11.39 8.87 -43.35
N ASP A 1101 10.69 9.76 -42.65
CA ASP A 1101 9.29 9.55 -42.26
C ASP A 1101 8.34 10.00 -43.38
N ASP A 1102 8.45 9.33 -44.54
CA ASP A 1102 7.76 9.63 -45.80
C ASP A 1102 6.52 8.75 -46.06
N GLY A 1103 6.08 7.97 -45.07
CA GLY A 1103 4.97 7.03 -45.22
C GLY A 1103 5.37 5.64 -45.73
N ARG A 1104 6.67 5.32 -45.82
CA ARG A 1104 7.19 4.05 -46.35
C ARG A 1104 8.24 3.38 -45.45
N ALA A 1105 8.34 3.76 -44.19
CA ALA A 1105 9.34 3.22 -43.27
C ALA A 1105 9.10 1.71 -43.00
N ALA A 1106 7.86 1.28 -42.77
CA ALA A 1106 7.51 -0.12 -42.59
C ALA A 1106 7.86 -0.96 -43.82
N ALA A 1107 7.62 -0.43 -45.03
CA ALA A 1107 7.96 -1.09 -46.29
C ALA A 1107 9.47 -1.31 -46.42
N ARG A 1108 10.28 -0.30 -46.09
CA ARG A 1108 11.75 -0.42 -46.08
C ARG A 1108 12.25 -1.45 -45.06
N VAL A 1109 11.63 -1.51 -43.87
CA VAL A 1109 11.94 -2.55 -42.88
C VAL A 1109 11.60 -3.95 -43.41
N ALA A 1110 10.43 -4.10 -44.03
CA ALA A 1110 10.00 -5.36 -44.64
C ALA A 1110 10.96 -5.82 -45.74
N ASP A 1111 11.35 -4.93 -46.65
CA ASP A 1111 12.32 -5.19 -47.72
C ASP A 1111 13.69 -5.63 -47.17
N ARG A 1112 14.10 -5.06 -46.03
CA ARG A 1112 15.43 -5.32 -45.46
C ARG A 1112 15.51 -6.64 -44.68
N LEU A 1113 14.45 -7.00 -43.96
CA LEU A 1113 14.52 -8.06 -42.94
C LEU A 1113 13.63 -9.28 -43.24
N PHE A 1114 12.59 -9.12 -44.04
CA PHE A 1114 11.56 -10.14 -44.25
C PHE A 1114 11.42 -10.58 -45.71
N ALA A 1115 12.20 -10.01 -46.63
CA ALA A 1115 12.25 -10.36 -48.04
C ALA A 1115 12.88 -11.73 -48.31
#